data_AF-A0A7C2XA16-F1
#
_entry.id   AF-A0A7C2XA16-F1
#
_cell.length_a   1.000
_cell.length_b   1.000
_cell.length_c   1.000
_cell.angle_alpha   90.00
_cell.angle_beta   90.00
_cell.angle_gamma   90.00
#
_symmetry.space_group_name_H-M   'P 1'
#
loop_
_entity.id
_entity.type
_entity.pdbx_description
1 polymer ?
#
loop_
_entity_poly.entity_id
_entity_poly.type
_entity_poly.pdbx_seq_one_letter_code
_entity_poly.pdbx_strand_id
1 'polypeptide(L)'
;MTRYAELCAFSNFSFLRGASYPDELVLQAEKLGIEALAVTDVNTLAGVVRAHAAAKKTGLRFIVGARLSFADGTPDLLCYPSDRAAYGRLCKLLTRGKRRAAKGACDLSRADALELGEGQLFALLHEDPREPKIAETLRDFAAAYPGNVRLAAARRFRDDDRRRLNMFAATAARVGVPLIAVGDALYHIPARKPLQDILHCIREHCTVDEAGRALTANAERHLKAPREMLRLFADHPGAVEETIAFAARAQFSLDELRYEYPDESAGMSATPQAELERLAFAGAEARYPGGVPEKVRKALVHELALIDQLSYAPYFLTVHDIVRYARERGILCQGRGSAANSAVCYCLGVTSVDPALVDLLFERFVSAERDEPPDIDVDFEHERREEVIQYIYGKYGRARAGIAATVITYRTRSAIREVGKAMGLSEDVTGALAGGTWGGGSSGVSPERVREIGLDADDLRIKRTLALSKELIGFPRHLSQHTGGFVMTRGALEEVIPIGNAAMADRTFVEWDKDDLDALGMIKVDVLALGMLTCIAKSFALLKKHYRLEHDLASLPSEEPAVYDMICRADTLGVFQIESRAQMSMLPRLKPRNFYDLVIEVAIVRPGPIQGDMVHPYLRRRANKEQVRYPSRELEEVLGKTLGVPLFQEQAMKIAIVAAGFTPSEADGLRRAMATFRRTGTIHQYREKMVEGMVARGYERDFAERCFRQIEGFG
;
A
#
# COMPACT_ATOMS: atom_id res chain seq x y z
N MET A 1 -4.01 -22.37 33.87
CA MET A 1 -4.89 -21.51 33.03
C MET A 1 -5.29 -22.31 31.81
N THR A 2 -6.54 -22.24 31.35
CA THR A 2 -6.96 -22.89 30.10
C THR A 2 -6.31 -22.18 28.92
N ARG A 3 -5.58 -22.91 28.08
CA ARG A 3 -4.84 -22.39 26.93
C ARG A 3 -5.53 -22.83 25.64
N TYR A 4 -5.53 -21.97 24.62
CA TYR A 4 -6.09 -22.26 23.30
C TYR A 4 -5.42 -21.37 22.25
N ALA A 5 -5.11 -21.94 21.10
CA ALA A 5 -4.72 -21.20 19.90
C ALA A 5 -5.84 -21.31 18.85
N GLU A 6 -6.29 -20.17 18.31
CA GLU A 6 -7.19 -20.17 17.17
C GLU A 6 -6.38 -20.35 15.89
N LEU A 7 -6.57 -21.47 15.22
CA LEU A 7 -5.81 -21.83 14.03
C LEU A 7 -6.61 -21.55 12.74
N CYS A 8 -7.90 -21.22 12.81
CA CYS A 8 -8.70 -20.96 11.61
C CYS A 8 -9.56 -19.71 11.77
N ALA A 9 -9.07 -18.59 11.24
CA ALA A 9 -9.81 -17.34 11.15
C ALA A 9 -9.67 -16.70 9.77
N PHE A 10 -10.77 -16.18 9.24
CA PHE A 10 -10.79 -15.45 7.97
C PHE A 10 -10.74 -13.95 8.23
N SER A 11 -9.83 -13.27 7.55
CA SER A 11 -9.89 -11.83 7.41
C SER A 11 -10.77 -11.46 6.20
N ASN A 12 -11.03 -10.18 6.03
CA ASN A 12 -11.72 -9.67 4.86
C ASN A 12 -10.93 -9.80 3.54
N PHE A 13 -9.69 -10.29 3.57
CA PHE A 13 -8.94 -10.71 2.39
C PHE A 13 -9.37 -12.07 1.84
N SER A 14 -10.09 -12.88 2.62
CA SER A 14 -11.02 -13.85 2.06
C SER A 14 -12.25 -13.11 1.54
N PHE A 15 -12.14 -12.53 0.33
CA PHE A 15 -13.14 -11.61 -0.22
C PHE A 15 -14.55 -12.17 -0.15
N LEU A 16 -15.47 -11.34 0.36
CA LEU A 16 -16.88 -11.69 0.57
C LEU A 16 -17.11 -12.93 1.47
N ARG A 17 -16.13 -13.29 2.31
CA ARG A 17 -16.26 -14.36 3.31
C ARG A 17 -15.98 -13.85 4.71
N GLY A 18 -14.78 -13.33 4.95
CA GLY A 18 -14.41 -12.77 6.24
C GLY A 18 -14.99 -11.38 6.44
N ALA A 19 -15.61 -11.15 7.59
CA ALA A 19 -16.28 -9.90 7.95
C ALA A 19 -15.46 -9.04 8.93
N SER A 20 -14.15 -9.27 9.02
CA SER A 20 -13.25 -8.57 9.96
C SER A 20 -11.93 -8.21 9.33
N TYR A 21 -11.40 -7.05 9.71
CA TYR A 21 -10.05 -6.70 9.33
C TYR A 21 -9.02 -7.56 10.09
N PRO A 22 -7.81 -7.75 9.52
CA PRO A 22 -6.74 -8.48 10.19
C PRO A 22 -6.41 -7.96 11.60
N ASP A 23 -6.39 -6.65 11.80
CA ASP A 23 -6.12 -5.99 13.09
C ASP A 23 -7.25 -6.18 14.11
N GLU A 24 -8.52 -6.13 13.67
CA GLU A 24 -9.66 -6.43 14.54
C GLU A 24 -9.60 -7.85 15.12
N LEU A 25 -9.18 -8.83 14.30
CA LEU A 25 -9.01 -10.22 14.75
C LEU A 25 -7.93 -10.34 15.82
N VAL A 26 -6.77 -9.69 15.61
CA VAL A 26 -5.66 -9.69 16.56
C VAL A 26 -6.05 -9.04 17.88
N LEU A 27 -6.64 -7.84 17.84
CA LEU A 27 -7.06 -7.11 19.04
C LEU A 27 -8.09 -7.90 19.85
N GLN A 28 -9.03 -8.55 19.17
CA GLN A 28 -10.04 -9.36 19.85
C GLN A 28 -9.46 -10.66 20.41
N ALA A 29 -8.50 -11.30 19.73
CA ALA A 29 -7.83 -12.49 20.23
C ALA A 29 -7.04 -12.20 21.51
N GLU A 30 -6.31 -11.08 21.55
CA GLU A 30 -5.61 -10.60 22.74
C GLU A 30 -6.59 -10.35 23.90
N LYS A 31 -7.68 -9.62 23.65
CA LYS A 31 -8.74 -9.38 24.65
C LYS A 31 -9.37 -10.65 25.22
N LEU A 32 -9.50 -11.70 24.40
CA LEU A 32 -10.06 -13.00 24.82
C LEU A 32 -9.04 -13.89 25.56
N GLY A 33 -7.77 -13.50 25.61
CA GLY A 33 -6.69 -14.31 26.16
C GLY A 33 -6.40 -15.56 25.30
N ILE A 34 -6.62 -15.48 23.99
CA ILE A 34 -6.18 -16.50 23.04
C ILE A 34 -4.66 -16.43 22.97
N GLU A 35 -4.00 -17.58 23.01
CA GLU A 35 -2.53 -17.63 23.13
C GLU A 35 -1.82 -17.36 21.81
N ALA A 36 -2.38 -17.87 20.72
CA ALA A 36 -1.89 -17.63 19.37
C ALA A 36 -3.06 -17.57 18.38
N LEU A 37 -2.91 -16.74 17.36
CA LEU A 37 -3.90 -16.55 16.30
C LEU A 37 -3.27 -16.84 14.94
N ALA A 38 -3.92 -17.68 14.15
CA ALA A 38 -3.63 -17.83 12.73
C ALA A 38 -4.73 -17.19 11.89
N VAL A 39 -4.33 -16.39 10.89
CA VAL A 39 -5.21 -15.95 9.80
C VAL A 39 -4.98 -16.90 8.63
N THR A 40 -6.03 -17.59 8.21
CA THR A 40 -6.00 -18.62 7.16
C THR A 40 -6.95 -18.23 6.04
N ASP A 41 -6.62 -17.15 5.33
CA ASP A 41 -7.43 -16.71 4.20
C ASP A 41 -7.41 -17.73 3.05
N VAL A 42 -8.49 -17.76 2.27
CA VAL A 42 -8.70 -18.81 1.24
C VAL A 42 -7.78 -18.56 0.04
N ASN A 43 -6.85 -19.48 -0.19
CA ASN A 43 -5.91 -19.46 -1.31
C ASN A 43 -5.15 -18.13 -1.47
N THR A 44 -4.85 -17.43 -0.38
CA THR A 44 -4.15 -16.13 -0.42
C THR A 44 -3.39 -15.86 0.88
N LEU A 45 -2.34 -15.04 0.78
CA LEU A 45 -1.60 -14.47 1.89
C LEU A 45 -1.74 -12.93 1.94
N ALA A 46 -2.75 -12.36 1.27
CA ALA A 46 -2.90 -10.91 1.19
C ALA A 46 -3.15 -10.24 2.56
N GLY A 47 -3.83 -10.92 3.49
CA GLY A 47 -4.17 -10.36 4.81
C GLY A 47 -3.09 -10.51 5.90
N VAL A 48 -2.04 -11.32 5.68
CA VAL A 48 -1.15 -11.76 6.78
C VAL A 48 -0.21 -10.67 7.27
N VAL A 49 0.22 -9.75 6.41
CA VAL A 49 1.15 -8.67 6.79
C VAL A 49 0.49 -7.72 7.80
N ARG A 50 -0.78 -7.38 7.55
CA ARG A 50 -1.55 -6.50 8.44
C ARG A 50 -1.83 -7.15 9.79
N ALA A 51 -2.15 -8.44 9.79
CA ALA A 51 -2.30 -9.21 11.04
C ALA A 51 -0.98 -9.24 11.80
N HIS A 52 0.13 -9.53 11.13
CA HIS A 52 1.46 -9.56 11.73
C HIS A 52 1.85 -8.21 12.34
N ALA A 53 1.68 -7.12 11.60
CA ALA A 53 1.95 -5.77 12.09
C ALA A 53 1.11 -5.41 13.32
N ALA A 54 -0.17 -5.81 13.37
CA ALA A 54 -1.02 -5.63 14.55
C ALA A 54 -0.59 -6.53 15.73
N ALA A 55 -0.18 -7.76 15.46
CA ALA A 55 0.26 -8.72 16.46
C ALA A 55 1.55 -8.27 17.14
N LYS A 56 2.50 -7.71 16.39
CA LYS A 56 3.73 -7.11 16.95
C LYS A 56 3.43 -5.99 17.94
N LYS A 57 2.39 -5.17 17.69
CA LYS A 57 2.01 -4.07 18.59
C LYS A 57 1.38 -4.57 19.89
N THR A 58 0.67 -5.69 19.86
CA THR A 58 -0.03 -6.26 21.02
C THR A 58 0.81 -7.30 21.77
N GLY A 59 1.86 -7.84 21.14
CA GLY A 59 2.63 -8.97 21.66
C GLY A 59 1.93 -10.32 21.48
N LEU A 60 0.79 -10.38 20.78
CA LEU A 60 0.10 -11.64 20.49
C LEU A 60 0.97 -12.50 19.55
N ARG A 61 1.04 -13.81 19.81
CA ARG A 61 1.70 -14.74 18.90
C ARG A 61 0.86 -14.93 17.63
N PHE A 62 1.35 -14.42 16.51
CA PHE A 62 0.74 -14.61 15.20
C PHE A 62 1.33 -15.81 14.47
N ILE A 63 0.47 -16.59 13.82
CA ILE A 63 0.86 -17.74 12.98
C ILE A 63 0.42 -17.46 11.56
N VAL A 64 1.37 -17.45 10.62
CA VAL A 64 1.08 -17.32 9.19
C VAL A 64 0.45 -18.62 8.70
N GLY A 65 -0.64 -18.52 7.93
CA GLY A 65 -1.25 -19.69 7.32
C GLY A 65 -2.15 -19.32 6.15
N ALA A 66 -2.62 -20.35 5.44
CA ALA A 66 -3.61 -20.21 4.39
C ALA A 66 -4.57 -21.40 4.42
N ARG A 67 -5.82 -21.17 4.02
CA ARG A 67 -6.76 -22.26 3.74
C ARG A 67 -6.65 -22.61 2.26
N LEU A 68 -6.08 -23.78 1.98
CA LEU A 68 -5.97 -24.34 0.65
C LEU A 68 -7.31 -24.96 0.25
N SER A 69 -7.93 -24.39 -0.77
CA SER A 69 -9.15 -24.92 -1.40
C SER A 69 -8.84 -25.41 -2.80
N PHE A 70 -9.28 -26.62 -3.10
CA PHE A 70 -8.85 -27.38 -4.27
C PHE A 70 -9.95 -27.47 -5.33
N ALA A 71 -9.56 -27.39 -6.60
CA ALA A 71 -10.48 -27.48 -7.73
C ALA A 71 -10.89 -28.93 -8.06
N ASP A 72 -10.10 -29.92 -7.61
CA ASP A 72 -10.34 -31.36 -7.84
C ASP A 72 -11.32 -31.99 -6.81
N GLY A 73 -11.94 -31.16 -5.97
CA GLY A 73 -12.87 -31.59 -4.93
C GLY A 73 -12.19 -32.32 -3.77
N THR A 74 -10.88 -32.13 -3.57
CA THR A 74 -10.18 -32.51 -2.34
C THR A 74 -10.69 -31.63 -1.18
N PRO A 75 -10.93 -32.20 0.02
CA PRO A 75 -11.28 -31.40 1.19
C PRO A 75 -10.24 -30.31 1.48
N ASP A 76 -10.70 -29.16 1.96
CA ASP A 76 -9.81 -28.04 2.25
C ASP A 76 -8.76 -28.41 3.31
N LEU A 77 -7.55 -27.88 3.12
CA LEU A 77 -6.44 -28.04 4.07
C LEU A 77 -6.06 -26.67 4.63
N LEU A 78 -6.07 -26.54 5.95
CA LEU A 78 -5.37 -25.45 6.61
C LEU A 78 -3.87 -25.77 6.58
N CYS A 79 -3.06 -24.84 6.08
CA CYS A 79 -1.63 -25.04 5.84
C CYS A 79 -0.83 -23.96 6.58
N TYR A 80 0.16 -24.40 7.37
CA TYR A 80 1.01 -23.51 8.17
C TYR A 80 2.47 -23.92 7.99
N PRO A 81 3.35 -23.01 7.55
CA PRO A 81 4.77 -23.32 7.41
C PRO A 81 5.45 -23.46 8.78
N SER A 82 6.28 -24.49 8.94
CA SER A 82 7.12 -24.64 10.14
C SER A 82 8.24 -23.62 10.21
N ASP A 83 8.78 -23.24 9.05
CA ASP A 83 9.97 -22.40 8.87
C ASP A 83 9.93 -21.60 7.57
N ARG A 84 10.97 -20.80 7.34
CA ARG A 84 11.13 -19.98 6.13
C ARG A 84 11.11 -20.77 4.82
N ALA A 85 11.67 -21.98 4.78
CA ALA A 85 11.70 -22.80 3.56
C ALA A 85 10.31 -23.36 3.24
N ALA A 86 9.59 -23.80 4.28
CA ALA A 86 8.18 -24.19 4.17
C ALA A 86 7.33 -23.00 3.68
N TYR A 87 7.53 -21.80 4.22
CA TYR A 87 6.82 -20.61 3.74
C TYR A 87 7.06 -20.35 2.25
N GLY A 88 8.29 -20.50 1.79
CA GLY A 88 8.62 -20.40 0.37
C GLY A 88 7.88 -21.42 -0.50
N ARG A 89 7.79 -22.67 -0.05
CA ARG A 89 7.01 -23.72 -0.73
C ARG A 89 5.50 -23.42 -0.74
N LEU A 90 4.95 -22.84 0.33
CA LEU A 90 3.55 -22.40 0.37
C LEU A 90 3.30 -21.27 -0.64
N CYS A 91 4.20 -20.30 -0.74
CA CYS A 91 4.09 -19.22 -1.73
C CYS A 91 4.17 -19.76 -3.17
N LYS A 92 5.07 -20.72 -3.44
CA LYS A 92 5.14 -21.42 -4.73
C LYS A 92 3.88 -22.19 -5.06
N LEU A 93 3.31 -22.90 -4.08
CA LEU A 93 2.06 -23.63 -4.23
C LEU A 93 0.92 -22.69 -4.64
N LEU A 94 0.73 -21.60 -3.90
CA LEU A 94 -0.28 -20.59 -4.22
C LEU A 94 -0.03 -19.91 -5.57
N THR A 95 1.24 -19.60 -5.88
CA THR A 95 1.66 -19.05 -7.18
C THR A 95 1.28 -19.99 -8.33
N ARG A 96 1.58 -21.29 -8.20
CA ARG A 96 1.24 -22.30 -9.21
C ARG A 96 -0.26 -22.34 -9.47
N GLY A 97 -1.07 -22.31 -8.41
CA GLY A 97 -2.53 -22.31 -8.57
C GLY A 97 -3.06 -21.02 -9.18
N LYS A 98 -2.55 -19.85 -8.78
CA LYS A 98 -2.95 -18.55 -9.34
C LYS A 98 -2.52 -18.37 -10.79
N ARG A 99 -1.37 -18.93 -11.18
CA ARG A 99 -0.86 -18.85 -12.56
C ARG A 99 -1.60 -19.78 -13.54
N ARG A 100 -2.23 -20.86 -13.05
CA ARG A 100 -3.11 -21.72 -13.86
C ARG A 100 -4.50 -21.14 -14.08
N ALA A 101 -4.91 -20.18 -13.26
CA ALA A 101 -6.25 -19.60 -13.31
C ALA A 101 -6.28 -18.17 -13.88
N ALA A 102 -7.50 -17.70 -14.18
CA ALA A 102 -7.75 -16.30 -14.49
C ALA A 102 -7.49 -15.40 -13.28
N LYS A 103 -7.33 -14.09 -13.51
CA LYS A 103 -7.08 -13.10 -12.45
C LYS A 103 -8.10 -13.23 -11.31
N GLY A 104 -7.60 -13.40 -10.08
CA GLY A 104 -8.41 -13.48 -8.86
C GLY A 104 -8.86 -14.90 -8.49
N ALA A 105 -8.63 -15.89 -9.35
CA ALA A 105 -8.88 -17.31 -9.06
C ALA A 105 -7.57 -18.06 -8.71
N CYS A 106 -7.71 -19.28 -8.20
CA CYS A 106 -6.60 -20.15 -7.87
C CYS A 106 -7.02 -21.60 -8.11
N ASP A 107 -6.35 -22.28 -9.02
CA ASP A 107 -6.60 -23.67 -9.38
C ASP A 107 -5.53 -24.57 -8.76
N LEU A 108 -5.84 -25.14 -7.59
CA LEU A 108 -4.98 -26.06 -6.86
C LEU A 108 -5.52 -27.49 -6.93
N SER A 109 -4.62 -28.45 -7.06
CA SER A 109 -4.92 -29.87 -6.91
C SER A 109 -4.26 -30.45 -5.67
N ARG A 110 -4.74 -31.61 -5.22
CA ARG A 110 -4.11 -32.40 -4.16
C ARG A 110 -2.64 -32.72 -4.46
N ALA A 111 -2.34 -33.04 -5.72
CA ALA A 111 -0.99 -33.38 -6.16
C ALA A 111 -0.01 -32.22 -5.92
N ASP A 112 -0.44 -30.98 -6.16
CA ASP A 112 0.42 -29.81 -5.92
C ASP A 112 0.78 -29.66 -4.45
N ALA A 113 -0.19 -29.88 -3.55
CA ALA A 113 0.03 -29.78 -2.11
C ALA A 113 0.88 -30.94 -1.55
N LEU A 114 0.80 -32.14 -2.14
CA LEU A 114 1.69 -33.27 -1.83
C LEU A 114 3.10 -33.12 -2.42
N GLU A 115 3.27 -32.31 -3.46
CA GLU A 115 4.60 -32.02 -4.02
C GLU A 115 5.32 -30.96 -3.18
N LEU A 116 4.61 -29.92 -2.74
CA LEU A 116 5.18 -28.74 -2.05
C LEU A 116 4.88 -28.71 -0.53
N GLY A 117 4.47 -29.84 0.05
CA GLY A 117 4.05 -29.92 1.45
C GLY A 117 5.17 -30.18 2.47
N GLU A 118 6.43 -30.32 2.05
CA GLU A 118 7.54 -30.49 2.98
C GLU A 118 7.62 -29.31 3.98
N GLY A 119 7.80 -29.61 5.27
CA GLY A 119 7.81 -28.59 6.34
C GLY A 119 6.46 -27.89 6.57
N GLN A 120 5.40 -28.25 5.85
CA GLN A 120 4.07 -27.74 6.17
C GLN A 120 3.46 -28.57 7.31
N LEU A 121 2.70 -27.88 8.14
CA LEU A 121 1.75 -28.48 9.06
C LEU A 121 0.35 -28.36 8.45
N PHE A 122 -0.38 -29.47 8.42
CA PHE A 122 -1.70 -29.52 7.81
C PHE A 122 -2.77 -29.85 8.83
N ALA A 123 -3.92 -29.19 8.70
CA ALA A 123 -5.15 -29.59 9.38
C ALA A 123 -6.29 -29.67 8.36
N LEU A 124 -6.77 -30.88 8.09
CA LEU A 124 -7.86 -31.10 7.13
C LEU A 124 -9.18 -30.65 7.73
N LEU A 125 -9.92 -29.81 7.01
CA LEU A 125 -11.21 -29.29 7.44
C LEU A 125 -12.30 -29.67 6.44
N HIS A 126 -13.36 -30.30 6.94
CA HIS A 126 -14.55 -30.58 6.15
C HIS A 126 -15.82 -30.42 6.98
N GLU A 127 -16.95 -30.10 6.34
CA GLU A 127 -18.20 -29.90 7.07
C GLU A 127 -18.94 -31.21 7.35
N ASP A 128 -18.96 -32.14 6.38
CA ASP A 128 -19.59 -33.45 6.55
C ASP A 128 -18.55 -34.50 6.95
N PRO A 129 -18.62 -35.10 8.16
CA PRO A 129 -17.72 -36.18 8.57
C PRO A 129 -17.91 -37.49 7.79
N ARG A 130 -18.95 -37.59 6.95
CA ARG A 130 -19.22 -38.76 6.11
C ARG A 130 -18.50 -38.71 4.77
N GLU A 131 -17.91 -37.59 4.42
CA GLU A 131 -17.21 -37.41 3.14
C GLU A 131 -16.11 -38.47 2.98
N PRO A 132 -16.23 -39.40 2.02
CA PRO A 132 -15.28 -40.50 1.87
C PRO A 132 -13.84 -40.02 1.63
N LYS A 133 -13.67 -38.88 0.93
CA LYS A 133 -12.35 -38.33 0.62
C LYS A 133 -11.56 -37.91 1.87
N ILE A 134 -12.21 -37.64 3.02
CA ILE A 134 -11.50 -37.27 4.25
C ILE A 134 -10.47 -38.34 4.62
N ALA A 135 -10.89 -39.60 4.71
CA ALA A 135 -10.00 -40.69 5.13
C ALA A 135 -8.97 -41.06 4.06
N GLU A 136 -9.26 -40.81 2.78
CA GLU A 136 -8.29 -40.94 1.69
C GLU A 136 -7.22 -39.85 1.81
N THR A 137 -7.62 -38.58 1.79
CA THR A 137 -6.70 -37.44 1.86
C THR A 137 -5.87 -37.46 3.15
N LEU A 138 -6.45 -37.78 4.31
CA LEU A 138 -5.67 -37.91 5.55
C LEU A 138 -4.59 -38.99 5.45
N ARG A 139 -4.89 -40.15 4.83
CA ARG A 139 -3.89 -41.22 4.68
C ARG A 139 -2.75 -40.80 3.76
N ASP A 140 -3.08 -40.18 2.63
CA ASP A 140 -2.07 -39.72 1.67
C ASP A 140 -1.11 -38.70 2.31
N PHE A 141 -1.67 -37.68 2.98
CA PHE A 141 -0.86 -36.65 3.63
C PHE A 141 -0.14 -37.19 4.86
N ALA A 142 -0.74 -38.07 5.66
CA ALA A 142 -0.07 -38.64 6.83
C ALA A 142 1.07 -39.59 6.44
N ALA A 143 0.95 -40.29 5.30
CA ALA A 143 2.03 -41.09 4.73
C ALA A 143 3.16 -40.20 4.19
N ALA A 144 2.82 -39.10 3.50
CA ALA A 144 3.80 -38.16 2.95
C ALA A 144 4.50 -37.33 4.04
N TYR A 145 3.77 -36.90 5.07
CA TYR A 145 4.25 -36.01 6.13
C TYR A 145 3.88 -36.53 7.53
N PRO A 146 4.52 -37.62 8.00
CA PRO A 146 4.21 -38.23 9.29
C PRO A 146 4.30 -37.23 10.45
N GLY A 147 3.26 -37.21 11.29
CA GLY A 147 3.16 -36.32 12.44
C GLY A 147 2.81 -34.87 12.12
N ASN A 148 2.74 -34.44 10.85
CA ASN A 148 2.41 -33.05 10.49
C ASN A 148 0.92 -32.81 10.25
N VAL A 149 0.13 -33.88 10.16
CA VAL A 149 -1.25 -33.85 9.65
C VAL A 149 -2.25 -34.13 10.75
N ARG A 150 -3.25 -33.26 10.86
CA ARG A 150 -4.33 -33.33 11.85
C ARG A 150 -5.69 -33.32 11.14
N LEU A 151 -6.72 -33.80 11.82
CA LEU A 151 -8.10 -33.62 11.39
C LEU A 151 -8.72 -32.48 12.20
N ALA A 152 -9.03 -31.36 11.54
CA ALA A 152 -9.67 -30.22 12.17
C ALA A 152 -11.17 -30.45 12.34
N ALA A 153 -11.70 -30.04 13.49
CA ALA A 153 -13.12 -30.05 13.75
C ALA A 153 -13.57 -28.72 14.35
N ALA A 154 -14.75 -28.27 13.92
CA ALA A 154 -15.41 -27.06 14.42
C ALA A 154 -16.83 -27.40 14.88
N ARG A 155 -17.25 -26.80 16.00
CA ARG A 155 -18.64 -26.85 16.45
C ARG A 155 -19.46 -25.82 15.66
N ARG A 156 -20.59 -26.22 15.08
CA ARG A 156 -21.45 -25.37 14.22
C ARG A 156 -22.74 -24.91 14.88
N PHE A 157 -22.97 -25.36 16.12
CA PHE A 157 -24.21 -25.25 16.87
C PHE A 157 -25.39 -25.83 16.08
N ARG A 158 -25.15 -27.02 15.52
CA ARG A 158 -26.16 -27.87 14.89
C ARG A 158 -26.62 -28.94 15.89
N ASP A 159 -27.80 -29.48 15.65
CA ASP A 159 -28.39 -30.59 16.42
C ASP A 159 -27.53 -31.87 16.37
N ASP A 160 -26.74 -32.04 15.30
CA ASP A 160 -25.86 -33.19 15.09
C ASP A 160 -24.39 -32.98 15.49
N ASP A 161 -24.03 -31.86 16.12
CA ASP A 161 -22.62 -31.53 16.39
C ASP A 161 -21.88 -32.58 17.22
N ARG A 162 -22.49 -33.05 18.32
CA ARG A 162 -21.86 -34.09 19.16
C ARG A 162 -21.56 -35.35 18.35
N ARG A 163 -22.50 -35.77 17.50
CA ARG A 163 -22.33 -36.91 16.60
C ARG A 163 -21.22 -36.62 15.57
N ARG A 164 -21.21 -35.45 14.95
CA ARG A 164 -20.19 -35.05 13.96
C ARG A 164 -18.79 -35.07 14.56
N LEU A 165 -18.61 -34.47 15.74
CA LEU A 165 -17.32 -34.45 16.45
C LEU A 165 -16.84 -35.87 16.79
N ASN A 166 -17.73 -36.75 17.27
CA ASN A 166 -17.39 -38.15 17.53
C ASN A 166 -16.99 -38.91 16.26
N MET A 167 -17.64 -38.63 15.12
CA MET A 167 -17.29 -39.25 13.83
C MET A 167 -15.93 -38.77 13.30
N PHE A 168 -15.61 -37.48 13.45
CA PHE A 168 -14.28 -36.97 13.15
C PHE A 168 -13.24 -37.61 14.06
N ALA A 169 -13.49 -37.67 15.38
CA ALA A 169 -12.59 -38.31 16.34
C ALA A 169 -12.32 -39.79 15.99
N ALA A 170 -13.36 -40.55 15.63
CA ALA A 170 -13.22 -41.93 15.21
C ALA A 170 -12.42 -42.08 13.90
N THR A 171 -12.62 -41.15 12.95
CA THR A 171 -11.86 -41.13 11.68
C THR A 171 -10.39 -40.80 11.91
N ALA A 172 -10.11 -39.77 12.73
CA ALA A 172 -8.77 -39.40 13.17
C ALA A 172 -8.04 -40.59 13.81
N ALA A 173 -8.67 -41.24 14.78
CA ALA A 173 -8.11 -42.42 15.45
C ALA A 173 -7.85 -43.59 14.49
N ARG A 174 -8.77 -43.86 13.55
CA ARG A 174 -8.61 -44.93 12.55
C ARG A 174 -7.44 -44.69 11.60
N VAL A 175 -7.18 -43.44 11.22
CA VAL A 175 -6.07 -43.08 10.33
C VAL A 175 -4.76 -42.90 11.12
N GLY A 176 -4.83 -42.67 12.43
CA GLY A 176 -3.66 -42.45 13.29
C GLY A 176 -3.18 -41.00 13.32
N VAL A 177 -4.09 -40.04 13.12
CA VAL A 177 -3.80 -38.59 13.19
C VAL A 177 -4.53 -37.94 14.37
N PRO A 178 -3.99 -36.88 15.02
CA PRO A 178 -4.70 -36.18 16.08
C PRO A 178 -5.91 -35.41 15.56
N LEU A 179 -6.95 -35.33 16.39
CA LEU A 179 -8.06 -34.39 16.21
C LEU A 179 -7.64 -33.03 16.77
N ILE A 180 -7.96 -31.94 16.07
CA ILE A 180 -7.63 -30.57 16.49
C ILE A 180 -8.86 -29.66 16.45
N ALA A 181 -9.04 -28.84 17.48
CA ALA A 181 -10.18 -27.94 17.60
C ALA A 181 -9.92 -26.60 16.90
N VAL A 182 -10.84 -26.15 16.06
CA VAL A 182 -10.79 -24.82 15.41
C VAL A 182 -12.13 -24.08 15.56
N GLY A 183 -12.09 -22.75 15.61
CA GLY A 183 -13.30 -21.93 15.58
C GLY A 183 -13.87 -21.78 14.17
N ASP A 184 -13.00 -21.83 13.14
CA ASP A 184 -13.34 -21.52 11.74
C ASP A 184 -14.13 -20.20 11.67
N ALA A 185 -13.52 -19.18 12.27
CA ALA A 185 -14.13 -17.88 12.51
C ALA A 185 -14.23 -17.07 11.21
N LEU A 186 -15.41 -16.51 10.94
CA LEU A 186 -15.63 -15.56 9.85
C LEU A 186 -15.57 -14.11 10.32
N TYR A 187 -15.57 -13.88 11.63
CA TYR A 187 -15.55 -12.55 12.21
C TYR A 187 -14.95 -12.53 13.62
N HIS A 188 -14.52 -11.36 14.09
CA HIS A 188 -13.93 -11.21 15.42
C HIS A 188 -14.99 -11.29 16.54
N ILE A 189 -16.19 -10.73 16.35
CA ILE A 189 -17.27 -10.69 17.36
C ILE A 189 -18.66 -11.05 16.80
N PRO A 190 -19.60 -11.54 17.64
CA PRO A 190 -20.94 -11.95 17.19
C PRO A 190 -21.72 -10.84 16.47
N ALA A 191 -21.56 -9.58 16.89
CA ALA A 191 -22.24 -8.43 16.30
C ALA A 191 -21.94 -8.23 14.81
N ARG A 192 -20.89 -8.88 14.28
CA ARG A 192 -20.48 -8.80 12.87
C ARG A 192 -21.22 -9.77 11.95
N LYS A 193 -22.02 -10.67 12.51
CA LYS A 193 -22.83 -11.65 11.78
C LYS A 193 -23.70 -11.02 10.68
N PRO A 194 -24.45 -9.93 10.92
CA PRO A 194 -25.26 -9.33 9.86
C PRO A 194 -24.44 -8.84 8.65
N LEU A 195 -23.26 -8.26 8.88
CA LEU A 195 -22.36 -7.90 7.79
C LEU A 195 -21.86 -9.14 7.04
N GLN A 196 -21.52 -10.22 7.74
CA GLN A 196 -21.12 -11.47 7.12
C GLN A 196 -22.22 -12.06 6.23
N ASP A 197 -23.48 -11.97 6.65
CA ASP A 197 -24.63 -12.40 5.84
C ASP A 197 -24.75 -11.58 4.55
N ILE A 198 -24.55 -10.25 4.64
CA ILE A 198 -24.50 -9.39 3.46
C ILE A 198 -23.36 -9.79 2.52
N LEU A 199 -22.16 -10.04 3.05
CA LEU A 199 -21.03 -10.49 2.24
C LEU A 199 -21.35 -11.80 1.51
N HIS A 200 -22.00 -12.74 2.20
CA HIS A 200 -22.48 -13.98 1.60
C HIS A 200 -23.49 -13.72 0.48
N CYS A 201 -24.52 -12.91 0.73
CA CYS A 201 -25.54 -12.56 -0.27
C CYS A 201 -24.93 -11.87 -1.50
N ILE A 202 -23.96 -10.97 -1.32
CA ILE A 202 -23.22 -10.34 -2.44
C ILE A 202 -22.48 -11.40 -3.26
N ARG A 203 -21.83 -12.36 -2.59
CA ARG A 203 -21.04 -13.43 -3.23
C ARG A 203 -21.92 -14.42 -4.02
N GLU A 204 -23.02 -14.85 -3.42
CA GLU A 204 -23.95 -15.82 -4.00
C GLU A 204 -25.02 -15.17 -4.90
N HIS A 205 -24.95 -13.84 -5.07
CA HIS A 205 -25.86 -13.05 -5.89
C HIS A 205 -27.35 -13.22 -5.52
N CYS A 206 -27.65 -13.30 -4.23
CA CYS A 206 -29.01 -13.41 -3.71
C CYS A 206 -29.31 -12.29 -2.70
N THR A 207 -30.58 -12.14 -2.34
CA THR A 207 -30.98 -11.24 -1.25
C THR A 207 -30.99 -11.97 0.10
N VAL A 208 -31.00 -11.22 1.20
CA VAL A 208 -31.14 -11.77 2.56
C VAL A 208 -32.46 -12.53 2.72
N ASP A 209 -33.53 -12.09 2.03
CA ASP A 209 -34.84 -12.73 2.09
C ASP A 209 -34.85 -14.07 1.32
N GLU A 210 -34.03 -14.23 0.28
CA GLU A 210 -33.92 -15.44 -0.54
C GLU A 210 -32.90 -16.46 -0.01
N ALA A 211 -31.86 -16.00 0.70
CA ALA A 211 -30.71 -16.82 1.05
C ALA A 211 -31.05 -18.04 1.93
N GLY A 212 -32.13 -17.97 2.72
CA GLY A 212 -32.66 -19.12 3.48
C GLY A 212 -31.59 -19.84 4.30
N ARG A 213 -31.38 -21.14 4.02
CA ARG A 213 -30.40 -22.00 4.72
C ARG A 213 -28.95 -21.83 4.25
N ALA A 214 -28.69 -21.00 3.24
CA ALA A 214 -27.32 -20.66 2.84
C ALA A 214 -26.64 -19.77 3.88
N LEU A 215 -27.42 -19.00 4.64
CA LEU A 215 -26.94 -18.24 5.81
C LEU A 215 -26.81 -19.13 7.03
N THR A 216 -25.82 -18.82 7.87
CA THR A 216 -25.67 -19.51 9.15
C THR A 216 -26.79 -19.13 10.11
N ALA A 217 -27.36 -20.11 10.81
CA ALA A 217 -28.53 -19.91 11.68
C ALA A 217 -28.23 -19.13 12.98
N ASN A 218 -26.96 -18.93 13.32
CA ASN A 218 -26.49 -18.33 14.56
C ASN A 218 -25.23 -17.48 14.32
N ALA A 219 -24.84 -16.69 15.32
CA ALA A 219 -23.65 -15.83 15.27
C ALA A 219 -22.39 -16.51 15.85
N GLU A 220 -22.32 -17.83 15.82
CA GLU A 220 -21.27 -18.60 16.52
C GLU A 220 -19.99 -18.77 15.71
N ARG A 221 -19.83 -18.14 14.54
CA ARG A 221 -18.56 -18.17 13.79
C ARG A 221 -17.67 -16.96 14.13
N HIS A 222 -17.61 -16.62 15.42
CA HIS A 222 -16.71 -15.62 15.99
C HIS A 222 -15.56 -16.24 16.81
N LEU A 223 -14.51 -15.47 17.08
CA LEU A 223 -13.41 -15.85 17.98
C LEU A 223 -13.92 -16.11 19.40
N LYS A 224 -13.50 -17.21 20.02
CA LYS A 224 -13.96 -17.63 21.35
C LYS A 224 -12.83 -17.69 22.37
N ALA A 225 -13.18 -17.42 23.62
CA ALA A 225 -12.23 -17.54 24.73
C ALA A 225 -11.80 -19.00 24.95
N PRO A 226 -10.58 -19.26 25.46
CA PRO A 226 -10.08 -20.62 25.70
C PRO A 226 -11.01 -21.50 26.55
N ARG A 227 -11.61 -20.94 27.60
CA ARG A 227 -12.56 -21.65 28.47
C ARG A 227 -13.81 -22.09 27.73
N GLU A 228 -14.27 -21.26 26.80
CA GLU A 228 -15.42 -21.61 25.97
C GLU A 228 -15.06 -22.75 25.02
N MET A 229 -13.93 -22.68 24.33
CA MET A 229 -13.48 -23.75 23.45
C MET A 229 -13.34 -25.10 24.17
N LEU A 230 -12.80 -25.10 25.39
CA LEU A 230 -12.75 -26.31 26.22
C LEU A 230 -14.14 -26.86 26.54
N ARG A 231 -15.11 -25.99 26.88
CA ARG A 231 -16.51 -26.38 27.07
C ARG A 231 -17.12 -26.92 25.77
N LEU A 232 -16.81 -26.32 24.63
CA LEU A 232 -17.33 -26.75 23.32
C LEU A 232 -16.78 -28.12 22.88
N PHE A 233 -15.61 -28.50 23.37
CA PHE A 233 -14.96 -29.77 23.11
C PHE A 233 -14.87 -30.64 24.38
N ALA A 234 -15.85 -30.54 25.29
CA ALA A 234 -15.82 -31.27 26.56
C ALA A 234 -15.71 -32.81 26.42
N ASP A 235 -16.26 -33.39 25.34
CA ASP A 235 -16.10 -34.82 25.02
C ASP A 235 -14.73 -35.16 24.40
N HIS A 236 -13.99 -34.14 23.92
CA HIS A 236 -12.68 -34.27 23.23
C HIS A 236 -11.69 -33.18 23.67
N PRO A 237 -11.37 -33.05 24.98
CA PRO A 237 -10.55 -31.95 25.49
C PRO A 237 -9.14 -31.93 24.87
N GLY A 238 -8.60 -33.10 24.52
CA GLY A 238 -7.30 -33.24 23.84
C GLY A 238 -7.23 -32.52 22.49
N ALA A 239 -8.36 -32.28 21.82
CA ALA A 239 -8.39 -31.51 20.58
C ALA A 239 -8.07 -30.02 20.78
N VAL A 240 -8.42 -29.48 21.96
CA VAL A 240 -8.08 -28.10 22.36
C VAL A 240 -6.62 -28.02 22.78
N GLU A 241 -6.13 -29.01 23.52
CA GLU A 241 -4.72 -29.11 23.91
C GLU A 241 -3.78 -29.25 22.69
N GLU A 242 -4.19 -30.02 21.68
CA GLU A 242 -3.44 -30.18 20.43
C GLU A 242 -3.26 -28.84 19.71
N THR A 243 -4.14 -27.84 19.89
CA THR A 243 -3.92 -26.51 19.28
C THR A 243 -2.64 -25.84 19.75
N ILE A 244 -2.28 -26.02 21.02
CA ILE A 244 -1.06 -25.45 21.60
C ILE A 244 0.17 -26.24 21.14
N ALA A 245 0.08 -27.57 21.12
CA ALA A 245 1.16 -28.43 20.62
C ALA A 245 1.42 -28.18 19.12
N PHE A 246 0.35 -28.00 18.34
CA PHE A 246 0.42 -27.65 16.92
C PHE A 246 1.03 -26.26 16.72
N ALA A 247 0.51 -25.25 17.43
CA ALA A 247 1.02 -23.89 17.38
C ALA A 247 2.52 -23.84 17.70
N ALA A 248 2.98 -24.59 18.71
CA ALA A 248 4.41 -24.68 19.07
C ALA A 248 5.32 -25.24 17.96
N ARG A 249 4.77 -25.77 16.86
CA ARG A 249 5.54 -26.26 15.71
C ARG A 249 5.49 -25.32 14.50
N ALA A 250 4.49 -24.43 14.43
CA ALA A 250 4.40 -23.36 13.45
C ALA A 250 5.27 -22.19 13.93
N GLN A 251 6.56 -22.21 13.58
CA GLN A 251 7.55 -21.24 14.08
C GLN A 251 7.83 -20.11 13.11
N PHE A 252 7.48 -20.26 11.83
CA PHE A 252 7.74 -19.22 10.83
C PHE A 252 7.09 -17.87 11.20
N SER A 253 7.90 -16.82 11.12
CA SER A 253 7.49 -15.43 11.26
C SER A 253 7.80 -14.62 9.99
N LEU A 254 6.94 -13.66 9.65
CA LEU A 254 7.24 -12.73 8.54
C LEU A 254 8.49 -11.87 8.82
N ASP A 255 8.92 -11.74 10.08
CA ASP A 255 10.18 -11.06 10.44
C ASP A 255 11.43 -11.80 9.92
N GLU A 256 11.30 -13.07 9.53
CA GLU A 256 12.37 -13.84 8.88
C GLU A 256 12.53 -13.48 7.39
N LEU A 257 11.58 -12.75 6.80
CA LEU A 257 11.67 -12.28 5.42
C LEU A 257 12.67 -11.12 5.35
N ARG A 258 13.95 -11.46 5.15
CA ARG A 258 14.97 -10.48 4.80
C ARG A 258 14.87 -10.17 3.32
N TYR A 259 14.58 -8.91 3.02
CA TYR A 259 14.52 -8.46 1.64
C TYR A 259 15.93 -8.40 1.05
N GLU A 260 16.15 -9.19 0.01
CA GLU A 260 17.40 -9.21 -0.76
C GLU A 260 17.14 -8.60 -2.13
N TYR A 261 17.59 -7.36 -2.30
CA TYR A 261 17.50 -6.66 -3.59
C TYR A 261 18.35 -7.40 -4.66
N PRO A 262 17.93 -7.43 -5.93
CA PRO A 262 18.70 -8.06 -7.00
C PRO A 262 20.17 -7.62 -7.04
N ASP A 263 21.07 -8.58 -7.28
CA ASP A 263 22.46 -8.26 -7.63
C ASP A 263 22.46 -7.63 -9.02
N GLU A 264 22.57 -6.30 -9.09
CA GLU A 264 22.89 -5.64 -10.36
C GLU A 264 24.34 -5.92 -10.73
N SER A 265 24.59 -6.04 -12.04
CA SER A 265 25.94 -6.23 -12.54
C SER A 265 26.84 -5.08 -12.06
N ALA A 266 28.00 -5.42 -11.49
CA ALA A 266 29.06 -4.43 -11.25
C ALA A 266 29.61 -3.86 -12.57
N GLY A 267 29.09 -4.31 -13.72
CA GLY A 267 29.41 -3.77 -15.04
C GLY A 267 30.87 -3.99 -15.35
N MET A 268 31.62 -2.89 -15.44
CA MET A 268 33.07 -2.90 -15.64
C MET A 268 33.87 -2.73 -14.34
N SER A 269 33.19 -2.62 -13.20
CA SER A 269 33.77 -2.34 -11.88
C SER A 269 33.73 -3.58 -10.97
N ALA A 270 34.41 -3.49 -9.82
CA ALA A 270 34.51 -4.60 -8.87
C ALA A 270 33.26 -4.76 -7.98
N THR A 271 32.55 -3.66 -7.68
CA THR A 271 31.36 -3.66 -6.82
C THR A 271 30.25 -2.78 -7.41
N PRO A 272 28.97 -3.00 -7.05
CA PRO A 272 27.87 -2.12 -7.44
C PRO A 272 28.10 -0.65 -7.05
N GLN A 273 28.66 -0.41 -5.87
CA GLN A 273 29.01 0.94 -5.42
C GLN A 273 30.06 1.59 -6.34
N ALA A 274 31.15 0.87 -6.65
CA ALA A 274 32.20 1.40 -7.54
C ALA A 274 31.65 1.70 -8.95
N GLU A 275 30.74 0.86 -9.45
CA GLU A 275 30.09 1.12 -10.75
C GLU A 275 29.17 2.35 -10.70
N LEU A 276 28.40 2.50 -9.62
CA LEU A 276 27.56 3.67 -9.40
C LEU A 276 28.39 4.96 -9.37
N GLU A 277 29.51 4.96 -8.66
CA GLU A 277 30.44 6.10 -8.62
C GLU A 277 30.98 6.43 -10.01
N ARG A 278 31.47 5.41 -10.73
CA ARG A 278 31.99 5.57 -12.10
C ARG A 278 30.95 6.18 -13.04
N LEU A 279 29.71 5.66 -13.01
CA LEU A 279 28.61 6.16 -13.84
C LEU A 279 28.16 7.56 -13.43
N ALA A 280 28.10 7.86 -12.12
CA ALA A 280 27.73 9.18 -11.62
C ALA A 280 28.75 10.25 -12.03
N PHE A 281 30.05 9.99 -11.90
CA PHE A 281 31.09 10.93 -12.31
C PHE A 281 31.15 11.09 -13.84
N ALA A 282 31.05 10.00 -14.61
CA ALA A 282 30.98 10.08 -16.08
C ALA A 282 29.73 10.87 -16.54
N GLY A 283 28.60 10.67 -15.87
CA GLY A 283 27.37 11.43 -16.12
C GLY A 283 27.52 12.90 -15.77
N ALA A 284 28.22 13.24 -14.69
CA ALA A 284 28.53 14.63 -14.33
C ALA A 284 29.39 15.31 -15.41
N GLU A 285 30.43 14.65 -15.91
CA GLU A 285 31.27 15.18 -16.99
C GLU A 285 30.47 15.41 -18.28
N ALA A 286 29.57 14.49 -18.63
CA ALA A 286 28.71 14.63 -19.79
C ALA A 286 27.69 15.78 -19.65
N ARG A 287 27.15 16.01 -18.44
CA ARG A 287 26.20 17.10 -18.15
C ARG A 287 26.86 18.47 -18.07
N TYR A 288 28.12 18.52 -17.63
CA TYR A 288 28.88 19.77 -17.46
C TYR A 288 30.16 19.74 -18.31
N PRO A 289 30.06 19.92 -19.65
CA PRO A 289 31.24 19.90 -20.53
C PRO A 289 32.25 21.02 -20.24
N GLY A 290 31.81 22.10 -19.59
CA GLY A 290 32.67 23.19 -19.11
C GLY A 290 33.33 22.94 -17.73
N GLY A 291 33.13 21.75 -17.15
CA GLY A 291 33.62 21.37 -15.83
C GLY A 291 32.50 21.27 -14.78
N VAL A 292 32.56 20.22 -13.94
CA VAL A 292 31.56 19.97 -12.89
C VAL A 292 31.68 21.04 -11.78
N PRO A 293 30.61 21.78 -11.46
CA PRO A 293 30.63 22.77 -10.39
C PRO A 293 30.96 22.15 -9.02
N GLU A 294 31.71 22.89 -8.19
CA GLU A 294 32.16 22.39 -6.88
C GLU A 294 30.99 22.03 -5.94
N LYS A 295 29.88 22.78 -6.02
CA LYS A 295 28.64 22.46 -5.30
C LYS A 295 28.14 21.06 -5.65
N VAL A 296 28.14 20.71 -6.94
CA VAL A 296 27.66 19.42 -7.44
C VAL A 296 28.63 18.31 -7.10
N ARG A 297 29.94 18.55 -7.23
CA ARG A 297 30.98 17.58 -6.82
C ARG A 297 30.85 17.20 -5.34
N LYS A 298 30.69 18.19 -4.45
CA LYS A 298 30.49 17.94 -3.01
C LYS A 298 29.20 17.17 -2.73
N ALA A 299 28.11 17.51 -3.41
CA ALA A 299 26.85 16.79 -3.30
C ALA A 299 27.01 15.32 -3.73
N LEU A 300 27.64 15.05 -4.87
CA LEU A 300 27.88 13.68 -5.35
C LEU A 300 28.66 12.85 -4.33
N VAL A 301 29.76 13.37 -3.78
CA VAL A 301 30.57 12.64 -2.79
C VAL A 301 29.76 12.34 -1.52
N HIS A 302 28.98 13.29 -1.02
CA HIS A 302 28.12 13.10 0.15
C HIS A 302 27.01 12.07 -0.11
N GLU A 303 26.31 12.18 -1.23
CA GLU A 303 25.23 11.27 -1.61
C GLU A 303 25.74 9.84 -1.80
N LEU A 304 26.86 9.67 -2.53
CA LEU A 304 27.47 8.35 -2.79
C LEU A 304 27.93 7.66 -1.51
N ALA A 305 28.47 8.41 -0.55
CA ALA A 305 28.87 7.87 0.75
C ALA A 305 27.65 7.37 1.56
N LEU A 306 26.55 8.13 1.56
CA LEU A 306 25.32 7.72 2.25
C LEU A 306 24.64 6.52 1.56
N ILE A 307 24.68 6.47 0.23
CA ILE A 307 24.18 5.32 -0.56
C ILE A 307 24.98 4.05 -0.23
N ASP A 308 26.30 4.15 -0.09
CA ASP A 308 27.16 3.02 0.30
C ASP A 308 26.84 2.54 1.72
N GLN A 309 26.75 3.47 2.68
CA GLN A 309 26.42 3.16 4.07
C GLN A 309 25.10 2.39 4.21
N LEU A 310 24.10 2.70 3.38
CA LEU A 310 22.78 2.07 3.37
C LEU A 310 22.65 0.93 2.36
N SER A 311 23.73 0.61 1.63
CA SER A 311 23.76 -0.46 0.62
C SER A 311 22.71 -0.31 -0.49
N TYR A 312 22.41 0.93 -0.91
CA TYR A 312 21.41 1.21 -1.94
C TYR A 312 21.98 1.26 -3.37
N ALA A 313 23.28 1.03 -3.57
CA ALA A 313 23.88 1.10 -4.90
C ALA A 313 23.18 0.22 -5.97
N PRO A 314 22.82 -1.06 -5.70
CA PRO A 314 22.09 -1.88 -6.66
C PRO A 314 20.75 -1.27 -7.08
N TYR A 315 20.04 -0.61 -6.17
CA TYR A 315 18.78 0.05 -6.46
C TYR A 315 18.93 1.19 -7.47
N PHE A 316 19.92 2.07 -7.27
CA PHE A 316 20.23 3.15 -8.21
C PHE A 316 20.65 2.61 -9.58
N LEU A 317 21.42 1.51 -9.61
CA LEU A 317 21.83 0.85 -10.85
C LEU A 317 20.64 0.25 -11.60
N THR A 318 19.67 -0.38 -10.91
CA THR A 318 18.44 -0.87 -11.56
C THR A 318 17.68 0.27 -12.22
N VAL A 319 17.49 1.39 -11.52
CA VAL A 319 16.79 2.54 -12.08
C VAL A 319 17.55 3.13 -13.26
N HIS A 320 18.87 3.26 -13.15
CA HIS A 320 19.73 3.72 -14.25
C HIS A 320 19.58 2.82 -15.47
N ASP A 321 19.58 1.50 -15.30
CA ASP A 321 19.43 0.53 -16.40
C ASP A 321 18.06 0.62 -17.09
N ILE A 322 16.99 0.76 -16.31
CA ILE A 322 15.63 0.98 -16.85
C ILE A 322 15.57 2.28 -17.66
N VAL A 323 16.14 3.36 -17.14
CA VAL A 323 16.22 4.67 -17.82
C VAL A 323 17.09 4.59 -19.08
N ARG A 324 18.22 3.87 -19.02
CA ARG A 324 19.10 3.62 -20.17
C ARG A 324 18.35 2.89 -21.27
N TYR A 325 17.65 1.80 -20.94
CA TYR A 325 16.83 1.04 -21.90
C TYR A 325 15.77 1.94 -22.56
N ALA A 326 15.05 2.75 -21.76
CA ALA A 326 14.06 3.67 -22.29
C ALA A 326 14.68 4.65 -23.30
N ARG A 327 15.82 5.26 -22.96
CA ARG A 327 16.55 6.19 -23.84
C ARG A 327 17.06 5.52 -25.12
N GLU A 328 17.62 4.31 -25.04
CA GLU A 328 18.06 3.52 -26.20
C GLU A 328 16.90 3.23 -27.17
N ARG A 329 15.67 3.10 -26.66
CA ARG A 329 14.45 2.91 -27.44
C ARG A 329 13.75 4.22 -27.83
N GLY A 330 14.34 5.37 -27.53
CA GLY A 330 13.76 6.69 -27.76
C GLY A 330 12.44 6.90 -27.01
N ILE A 331 12.28 6.29 -25.84
CA ILE A 331 11.15 6.50 -24.93
C ILE A 331 11.49 7.66 -24.00
N LEU A 332 10.69 8.72 -24.01
CA LEU A 332 10.85 9.82 -23.07
C LEU A 332 10.54 9.36 -21.64
N CYS A 333 11.43 9.71 -20.71
CA CYS A 333 11.27 9.42 -19.30
C CYS A 333 11.75 10.59 -18.42
N GLN A 334 11.14 10.74 -17.24
CA GLN A 334 11.47 11.79 -16.29
C GLN A 334 11.26 11.29 -14.85
N GLY A 335 12.31 11.35 -14.03
CA GLY A 335 12.22 11.11 -12.60
C GLY A 335 11.48 12.25 -11.87
N ARG A 336 10.70 11.90 -10.85
CA ARG A 336 9.95 12.86 -10.02
C ARG A 336 10.07 12.56 -8.52
N GLY A 337 9.38 13.36 -7.71
CA GLY A 337 9.33 13.17 -6.26
C GLY A 337 10.67 13.47 -5.58
N SER A 338 11.02 12.68 -4.58
CA SER A 338 12.26 12.84 -3.81
C SER A 338 13.52 12.64 -4.65
N ALA A 339 13.47 11.85 -5.73
CA ALA A 339 14.60 11.62 -6.62
C ALA A 339 15.11 12.92 -7.29
N ALA A 340 14.25 13.93 -7.45
CA ALA A 340 14.65 15.25 -7.95
C ALA A 340 15.59 16.00 -7.00
N ASN A 341 15.72 15.57 -5.75
CA ASN A 341 16.63 16.13 -4.74
C ASN A 341 17.99 15.41 -4.70
N SER A 342 18.35 14.64 -5.73
CA SER A 342 19.63 13.88 -5.79
C SER A 342 20.47 14.29 -7.00
N ALA A 343 21.71 14.71 -6.73
CA ALA A 343 22.73 14.92 -7.73
C ALA A 343 23.10 13.61 -8.44
N VAL A 344 23.13 12.48 -7.73
CA VAL A 344 23.36 11.16 -8.33
C VAL A 344 22.28 10.84 -9.36
N CYS A 345 20.99 11.00 -9.02
CA CYS A 345 19.90 10.79 -9.98
C CYS A 345 19.98 11.71 -11.22
N TYR A 346 20.40 12.97 -11.04
CA TYR A 346 20.59 13.90 -12.16
C TYR A 346 21.72 13.44 -13.10
N CYS A 347 22.87 13.06 -12.53
CA CYS A 347 24.04 12.60 -13.26
C CYS A 347 23.79 11.27 -13.99
N LEU A 348 23.03 10.34 -13.39
CA LEU A 348 22.62 9.09 -14.04
C LEU A 348 21.56 9.28 -15.14
N GLY A 349 21.04 10.50 -15.31
CA GLY A 349 19.99 10.81 -16.28
C GLY A 349 18.58 10.41 -15.85
N VAL A 350 18.39 10.04 -14.59
CA VAL A 350 17.06 9.71 -14.04
C VAL A 350 16.22 10.98 -13.96
N THR A 351 16.82 12.09 -13.54
CA THR A 351 16.15 13.40 -13.44
C THR A 351 16.79 14.42 -14.38
N SER A 352 16.07 15.53 -14.60
CA SER A 352 16.50 16.66 -15.43
C SER A 352 16.67 17.97 -14.65
N VAL A 353 16.58 17.92 -13.31
CA VAL A 353 16.69 19.10 -12.43
C VAL A 353 18.16 19.30 -12.07
N ASP A 354 18.73 20.42 -12.53
CA ASP A 354 20.15 20.73 -12.31
C ASP A 354 20.43 21.13 -10.84
N PRO A 355 21.22 20.33 -10.09
CA PRO A 355 21.54 20.60 -8.69
C PRO A 355 22.40 21.87 -8.48
N ALA A 356 23.00 22.42 -9.54
CA ALA A 356 23.69 23.70 -9.47
C ALA A 356 22.72 24.87 -9.26
N LEU A 357 21.49 24.77 -9.79
CA LEU A 357 20.50 25.85 -9.82
C LEU A 357 19.55 25.84 -8.62
N VAL A 358 19.42 24.71 -7.94
CA VAL A 358 18.50 24.53 -6.80
C VAL A 358 19.23 24.05 -5.55
N ASP A 359 18.63 24.27 -4.38
CA ASP A 359 19.14 23.69 -3.13
C ASP A 359 18.44 22.36 -2.89
N LEU A 360 19.23 21.29 -2.98
CA LEU A 360 18.75 19.93 -2.74
C LEU A 360 18.66 19.67 -1.23
N LEU A 361 17.66 18.89 -0.84
CA LEU A 361 17.55 18.29 0.49
C LEU A 361 17.60 16.77 0.31
N PHE A 362 18.81 16.22 0.16
CA PHE A 362 19.00 14.80 -0.12
C PHE A 362 18.48 13.91 1.03
N GLU A 363 18.58 14.39 2.27
CA GLU A 363 18.11 13.67 3.46
C GLU A 363 16.59 13.42 3.46
N ARG A 364 15.83 14.18 2.65
CA ARG A 364 14.42 13.91 2.39
C ARG A 364 14.23 12.65 1.55
N PHE A 365 15.19 12.34 0.69
CA PHE A 365 15.16 11.18 -0.18
C PHE A 365 15.74 9.95 0.53
N VAL A 366 16.97 10.04 1.04
CA VAL A 366 17.69 8.96 1.71
C VAL A 366 18.21 9.44 3.06
N SER A 367 17.92 8.74 4.16
CA SER A 367 18.41 9.10 5.49
C SER A 367 18.76 7.87 6.31
N ALA A 368 19.89 7.89 7.01
CA ALA A 368 20.31 6.82 7.91
C ALA A 368 19.49 6.74 9.22
N GLU A 369 18.79 7.81 9.59
CA GLU A 369 17.88 7.81 10.75
C GLU A 369 16.51 7.20 10.42
N ARG A 370 16.23 6.99 9.12
CA ARG A 370 14.99 6.40 8.62
C ARG A 370 15.24 4.96 8.24
N ASP A 371 14.54 4.04 8.89
CA ASP A 371 14.44 2.65 8.46
C ASP A 371 13.33 2.50 7.39
N GLU A 372 13.30 3.43 6.43
CA GLU A 372 12.32 3.46 5.33
C GLU A 372 13.07 3.38 4.00
N PRO A 373 12.70 2.46 3.10
CA PRO A 373 13.40 2.34 1.83
C PRO A 373 13.16 3.55 0.90
N PRO A 374 14.15 3.92 0.07
CA PRO A 374 13.99 5.02 -0.89
C PRO A 374 13.03 4.64 -2.01
N ASP A 375 12.30 5.64 -2.51
CA ASP A 375 11.32 5.49 -3.60
C ASP A 375 11.71 6.41 -4.76
N ILE A 376 12.14 5.82 -5.88
CA ILE A 376 12.45 6.51 -7.14
C ILE A 376 11.30 6.26 -8.11
N ASP A 377 10.50 7.31 -8.28
CA ASP A 377 9.43 7.38 -9.27
C ASP A 377 9.98 7.84 -10.62
N VAL A 378 9.79 7.02 -11.66
CA VAL A 378 10.12 7.42 -13.04
C VAL A 378 8.87 7.39 -13.90
N ASP A 379 8.51 8.54 -14.47
CA ASP A 379 7.45 8.66 -15.46
C ASP A 379 7.98 8.33 -16.85
N PHE A 380 7.26 7.46 -17.57
CA PHE A 380 7.51 7.13 -18.97
C PHE A 380 6.34 7.57 -19.86
N GLU A 381 6.56 7.61 -21.18
CA GLU A 381 5.48 7.74 -22.15
C GLU A 381 4.35 6.73 -21.90
N HIS A 382 3.12 7.23 -21.76
CA HIS A 382 1.96 6.39 -21.47
C HIS A 382 1.76 5.26 -22.48
N GLU A 383 1.89 5.55 -23.77
CA GLU A 383 1.67 4.59 -24.86
C GLU A 383 2.79 3.53 -24.96
N ARG A 384 3.99 3.82 -24.44
CA ARG A 384 5.19 2.96 -24.59
C ARG A 384 5.69 2.37 -23.28
N ARG A 385 5.05 2.69 -22.14
CA ARG A 385 5.41 2.15 -20.82
C ARG A 385 5.43 0.63 -20.79
N GLU A 386 4.54 -0.04 -21.52
CA GLU A 386 4.49 -1.51 -21.55
C GLU A 386 5.82 -2.12 -22.04
N GLU A 387 6.55 -1.46 -22.96
CA GLU A 387 7.87 -1.92 -23.41
C GLU A 387 8.88 -1.97 -22.24
N VAL A 388 8.78 -1.04 -21.30
CA VAL A 388 9.64 -0.95 -20.10
C VAL A 388 9.25 -2.02 -19.08
N ILE A 389 7.95 -2.24 -18.87
CA ILE A 389 7.42 -3.30 -18.01
C ILE A 389 7.91 -4.67 -18.51
N GLN A 390 7.81 -4.92 -19.82
CA GLN A 390 8.26 -6.18 -20.42
C GLN A 390 9.78 -6.34 -20.39
N TYR A 391 10.53 -5.23 -20.49
CA TYR A 391 11.97 -5.26 -20.29
C TYR A 391 12.36 -5.77 -18.90
N ILE A 392 11.70 -5.26 -17.84
CA ILE A 392 11.93 -5.71 -16.46
C ILE A 392 11.60 -7.19 -16.32
N TYR A 393 10.46 -7.65 -16.84
CA TYR A 393 10.13 -9.08 -16.82
C TYR A 393 11.10 -9.94 -17.62
N GLY A 394 11.60 -9.45 -18.76
CA GLY A 394 12.60 -10.13 -19.57
C GLY A 394 13.95 -10.26 -18.86
N LYS A 395 14.38 -9.21 -18.16
CA LYS A 395 15.67 -9.18 -17.44
C LYS A 395 15.66 -10.04 -16.18
N TYR A 396 14.66 -9.85 -15.30
CA TYR A 396 14.64 -10.52 -13.99
C TYR A 396 13.85 -11.83 -13.99
N GLY A 397 12.89 -11.99 -14.91
CA GLY A 397 11.96 -13.11 -14.96
C GLY A 397 10.74 -12.91 -14.04
N ARG A 398 9.59 -13.44 -14.46
CA ARG A 398 8.31 -13.35 -13.72
C ARG A 398 8.28 -14.09 -12.38
N ALA A 399 9.28 -14.91 -12.09
CA ALA A 399 9.46 -15.59 -10.80
C ALA A 399 10.25 -14.74 -9.78
N ARG A 400 10.92 -13.67 -10.23
CA ARG A 400 11.75 -12.77 -9.38
C ARG A 400 11.31 -11.32 -9.43
N ALA A 401 10.40 -10.97 -10.33
CA ALA A 401 9.79 -9.65 -10.45
C ALA A 401 8.27 -9.76 -10.50
N GLY A 402 7.59 -8.80 -9.87
CA GLY A 402 6.13 -8.70 -9.90
C GLY A 402 5.67 -7.30 -9.54
N ILE A 403 4.50 -6.93 -10.04
CA ILE A 403 3.91 -5.62 -9.74
C ILE A 403 3.15 -5.70 -8.42
N ALA A 404 3.30 -4.71 -7.55
CA ALA A 404 2.55 -4.61 -6.30
C ALA A 404 1.04 -4.62 -6.55
N ALA A 405 0.27 -5.14 -5.60
CA ALA A 405 -1.19 -5.01 -5.66
C ALA A 405 -1.63 -3.57 -5.36
N THR A 406 -2.85 -3.25 -5.78
CA THR A 406 -3.66 -2.20 -5.18
C THR A 406 -4.90 -2.84 -4.62
N VAL A 407 -5.13 -2.69 -3.32
CA VAL A 407 -6.35 -3.16 -2.67
C VAL A 407 -7.50 -2.20 -3.00
N ILE A 408 -8.42 -2.64 -3.86
CA ILE A 408 -9.61 -1.85 -4.20
C ILE A 408 -10.64 -2.05 -3.11
N THR A 409 -11.04 -0.97 -2.44
CA THR A 409 -11.99 -1.03 -1.33
C THR A 409 -13.39 -0.54 -1.70
N TYR A 410 -14.39 -0.98 -0.95
CA TYR A 410 -15.73 -0.41 -1.02
C TYR A 410 -15.71 1.06 -0.62
N ARG A 411 -16.20 1.93 -1.51
CA ARG A 411 -16.43 3.35 -1.25
C ARG A 411 -17.91 3.56 -0.98
N THR A 412 -18.28 4.73 -0.44
CA THR A 412 -19.66 5.03 -0.03
C THR A 412 -20.71 4.62 -1.06
N ARG A 413 -20.54 5.03 -2.33
CA ARG A 413 -21.49 4.69 -3.40
C ARG A 413 -21.56 3.20 -3.72
N SER A 414 -20.42 2.51 -3.79
CA SER A 414 -20.42 1.07 -4.11
C SER A 414 -20.91 0.23 -2.94
N ALA A 415 -20.60 0.60 -1.70
CA ALA A 415 -21.12 -0.05 -0.51
C ALA A 415 -22.65 0.03 -0.48
N ILE A 416 -23.23 1.23 -0.62
CA ILE A 416 -24.69 1.43 -0.62
C ILE A 416 -25.38 0.60 -1.70
N ARG A 417 -24.83 0.57 -2.92
CA ARG A 417 -25.42 -0.20 -4.02
C ARG A 417 -25.40 -1.71 -3.76
N GLU A 418 -24.27 -2.25 -3.33
CA GLU A 418 -24.11 -3.69 -3.12
C GLU A 418 -24.89 -4.18 -1.89
N VAL A 419 -24.82 -3.45 -0.77
CA VAL A 419 -25.62 -3.76 0.42
C VAL A 419 -27.10 -3.58 0.13
N GLY A 420 -27.50 -2.49 -0.54
CA GLY A 420 -28.89 -2.25 -0.89
C GLY A 420 -29.48 -3.35 -1.78
N LYS A 421 -28.71 -3.81 -2.79
CA LYS A 421 -29.09 -4.96 -3.62
C LYS A 421 -29.23 -6.24 -2.79
N ALA A 422 -28.27 -6.55 -1.92
CA ALA A 422 -28.34 -7.72 -1.03
C ALA A 422 -29.53 -7.62 -0.04
N MET A 423 -29.92 -6.41 0.35
CA MET A 423 -31.10 -6.11 1.16
C MET A 423 -32.40 -6.09 0.33
N GLY A 424 -32.39 -6.44 -0.95
CA GLY A 424 -33.59 -6.49 -1.80
C GLY A 424 -34.16 -5.13 -2.19
N LEU A 425 -33.39 -4.05 -2.09
CA LEU A 425 -33.80 -2.73 -2.58
C LEU A 425 -33.70 -2.68 -4.11
N SER A 426 -34.62 -1.94 -4.75
CA SER A 426 -34.59 -1.74 -6.21
C SER A 426 -33.39 -0.90 -6.64
N GLU A 427 -33.02 -1.02 -7.93
CA GLU A 427 -31.93 -0.24 -8.51
C GLU A 427 -32.20 1.28 -8.40
N ASP A 428 -33.45 1.72 -8.56
CA ASP A 428 -33.84 3.12 -8.41
C ASP A 428 -33.56 3.65 -6.99
N VAL A 429 -33.93 2.88 -5.95
CA VAL A 429 -33.71 3.24 -4.56
C VAL A 429 -32.22 3.30 -4.23
N THR A 430 -31.45 2.28 -4.64
CA THR A 430 -30.00 2.26 -4.42
C THR A 430 -29.28 3.34 -5.21
N GLY A 431 -29.75 3.65 -6.42
CA GLY A 431 -29.26 4.74 -7.25
C GLY A 431 -29.48 6.10 -6.62
N ALA A 432 -30.68 6.37 -6.10
CA ALA A 432 -31.02 7.60 -5.39
C ALA A 432 -30.19 7.79 -4.12
N LEU A 433 -30.05 6.73 -3.31
CA LEU A 433 -29.23 6.73 -2.09
C LEU A 433 -27.74 7.00 -2.40
N ALA A 434 -27.20 6.40 -3.46
CA ALA A 434 -25.80 6.61 -3.87
C ALA A 434 -25.56 7.97 -4.57
N GLY A 435 -26.55 8.51 -5.27
CA GLY A 435 -26.45 9.78 -5.99
C GLY A 435 -26.33 11.00 -5.08
N GLY A 436 -26.92 10.92 -3.87
CA GLY A 436 -26.90 12.00 -2.88
C GLY A 436 -25.57 12.27 -2.19
N THR A 437 -24.58 11.37 -2.32
CA THR A 437 -23.27 11.55 -1.68
C THR A 437 -22.31 12.27 -2.63
N TRP A 438 -22.09 13.57 -2.40
CA TRP A 438 -21.02 14.36 -3.02
C TRP A 438 -19.92 14.60 -1.98
N GLY A 439 -18.68 14.23 -2.31
CA GLY A 439 -17.53 14.33 -1.40
C GLY A 439 -17.12 12.97 -0.81
N GLY A 440 -15.85 12.62 -0.90
CA GLY A 440 -15.27 11.32 -0.54
C GLY A 440 -15.21 11.00 0.97
N GLY A 441 -16.16 11.50 1.76
CA GLY A 441 -16.24 11.23 3.20
C GLY A 441 -16.71 9.79 3.49
N SER A 442 -16.09 9.16 4.47
CA SER A 442 -16.48 7.87 5.05
C SER A 442 -17.72 7.94 5.95
N SER A 443 -18.44 9.07 5.98
CA SER A 443 -19.50 9.35 6.94
C SER A 443 -20.85 8.69 6.64
N GLY A 444 -21.02 8.05 5.47
CA GLY A 444 -22.29 7.45 5.03
C GLY A 444 -23.33 8.48 4.57
N VAL A 445 -24.59 8.05 4.43
CA VAL A 445 -25.75 8.92 4.06
C VAL A 445 -26.45 9.38 5.33
N SER A 446 -26.77 10.68 5.43
CA SER A 446 -27.50 11.21 6.59
C SER A 446 -29.01 10.95 6.49
N PRO A 447 -29.73 10.86 7.62
CA PRO A 447 -31.19 10.69 7.63
C PRO A 447 -31.94 11.82 6.89
N GLU A 448 -31.45 13.06 6.98
CA GLU A 448 -32.03 14.21 6.27
C GLU A 448 -32.01 13.97 4.76
N ARG A 449 -30.90 13.44 4.24
CA ARG A 449 -30.76 13.14 2.82
C ARG A 449 -31.71 12.03 2.37
N VAL A 450 -31.96 11.03 3.22
CA VAL A 450 -32.94 9.97 2.93
C VAL A 450 -34.33 10.56 2.75
N ARG A 451 -34.73 11.53 3.60
CA ARG A 451 -36.01 12.23 3.46
C ARG A 451 -36.06 13.11 2.21
N GLU A 452 -34.97 13.79 1.87
CA GLU A 452 -34.89 14.63 0.65
C GLU A 452 -35.11 13.85 -0.64
N ILE A 453 -34.69 12.58 -0.71
CA ILE A 453 -34.93 11.71 -1.86
C ILE A 453 -36.31 11.02 -1.81
N GLY A 454 -37.17 11.40 -0.87
CA GLY A 454 -38.54 10.91 -0.74
C GLY A 454 -38.67 9.54 -0.08
N LEU A 455 -37.63 9.06 0.62
CA LEU A 455 -37.66 7.81 1.36
C LEU A 455 -37.93 8.05 2.84
N ASP A 456 -38.56 7.07 3.49
CA ASP A 456 -38.73 7.08 4.93
C ASP A 456 -37.39 6.73 5.62
N ALA A 457 -36.80 7.70 6.31
CA ALA A 457 -35.58 7.50 7.08
C ALA A 457 -35.79 6.57 8.28
N ASP A 458 -37.04 6.37 8.70
CA ASP A 458 -37.38 5.51 9.83
C ASP A 458 -37.63 4.04 9.46
N ASP A 459 -37.72 3.74 8.16
CA ASP A 459 -37.82 2.38 7.64
C ASP A 459 -36.63 1.52 8.11
N LEU A 460 -36.94 0.35 8.68
CA LEU A 460 -35.94 -0.53 9.29
C LEU A 460 -34.97 -1.12 8.25
N ARG A 461 -35.44 -1.41 7.04
CA ARG A 461 -34.62 -1.98 5.97
C ARG A 461 -33.64 -0.94 5.45
N ILE A 462 -34.07 0.31 5.29
CA ILE A 462 -33.20 1.43 4.93
C ILE A 462 -32.18 1.69 6.03
N LYS A 463 -32.60 1.79 7.31
CA LYS A 463 -31.69 1.98 8.45
C LYS A 463 -30.60 0.91 8.51
N ARG A 464 -30.98 -0.36 8.38
CA ARG A 464 -30.03 -1.49 8.36
C ARG A 464 -29.10 -1.43 7.15
N THR A 465 -29.63 -1.12 5.97
CA THR A 465 -28.84 -0.95 4.74
C THR A 465 -27.75 0.11 4.94
N LEU A 466 -28.09 1.27 5.51
CA LEU A 466 -27.14 2.35 5.74
C LEU A 466 -26.09 2.01 6.80
N ALA A 467 -26.49 1.37 7.90
CA ALA A 467 -25.57 0.90 8.93
C ALA A 467 -24.56 -0.12 8.38
N LEU A 468 -25.04 -1.15 7.69
CA LEU A 468 -24.20 -2.19 7.09
C LEU A 468 -23.33 -1.65 5.96
N SER A 469 -23.84 -0.69 5.18
CA SER A 469 -23.03 0.03 4.18
C SER A 469 -21.87 0.77 4.83
N LYS A 470 -22.11 1.44 5.97
CA LYS A 470 -21.07 2.14 6.72
C LYS A 470 -19.99 1.17 7.22
N GLU A 471 -20.39 0.00 7.71
CA GLU A 471 -19.45 -1.04 8.14
C GLU A 471 -18.65 -1.67 6.99
N LEU A 472 -19.24 -1.76 5.79
CA LEU A 472 -18.58 -2.28 4.59
C LEU A 472 -17.61 -1.27 3.95
N ILE A 473 -17.79 0.04 4.15
CA ILE A 473 -16.88 1.05 3.61
C ILE A 473 -15.44 0.78 4.09
N GLY A 474 -14.51 0.72 3.13
CA GLY A 474 -13.12 0.41 3.39
C GLY A 474 -12.79 -1.09 3.36
N PHE A 475 -13.77 -2.00 3.29
CA PHE A 475 -13.48 -3.42 3.10
C PHE A 475 -12.83 -3.65 1.73
N PRO A 476 -11.87 -4.57 1.62
CA PRO A 476 -11.28 -4.90 0.34
C PRO A 476 -12.29 -5.70 -0.50
N ARG A 477 -12.41 -5.32 -1.77
CA ARG A 477 -13.32 -5.92 -2.76
C ARG A 477 -12.60 -6.90 -3.66
N HIS A 478 -11.41 -6.51 -4.14
CA HIS A 478 -10.54 -7.33 -4.97
C HIS A 478 -9.15 -6.70 -5.03
N LEU A 479 -8.16 -7.49 -5.47
CA LEU A 479 -6.83 -7.00 -5.81
C LEU A 479 -6.81 -6.51 -7.26
N SER A 480 -6.35 -5.27 -7.43
CA SER A 480 -5.92 -4.73 -8.70
C SER A 480 -4.40 -4.62 -8.74
N GLN A 481 -3.86 -4.17 -9.87
CA GLN A 481 -2.43 -3.99 -10.05
C GLN A 481 -2.08 -2.53 -9.77
N HIS A 482 -0.98 -2.30 -9.08
CA HIS A 482 -0.42 -0.96 -8.93
C HIS A 482 -0.11 -0.37 -10.30
N THR A 483 -0.24 0.95 -10.41
CA THR A 483 -0.06 1.66 -11.68
C THR A 483 1.37 1.62 -12.20
N GLY A 484 2.35 1.29 -11.35
CA GLY A 484 3.75 1.18 -11.75
C GLY A 484 4.70 0.49 -10.78
N GLY A 485 4.26 0.09 -9.59
CA GLY A 485 5.18 -0.31 -8.52
C GLY A 485 5.66 -1.74 -8.71
N PHE A 486 6.94 -1.90 -9.00
CA PHE A 486 7.60 -3.19 -9.17
C PHE A 486 8.37 -3.57 -7.92
N VAL A 487 8.23 -4.84 -7.53
CA VAL A 487 9.06 -5.49 -6.53
C VAL A 487 9.92 -6.52 -7.24
N MET A 488 11.20 -6.52 -6.92
CA MET A 488 12.18 -7.45 -7.48
C MET A 488 13.02 -8.03 -6.35
N THR A 489 13.41 -9.29 -6.46
CA THR A 489 14.27 -9.96 -5.47
C THR A 489 15.44 -10.64 -6.16
N ARG A 490 16.56 -10.79 -5.45
CA ARG A 490 17.69 -11.62 -5.88
C ARG A 490 17.27 -13.08 -6.06
N GLY A 491 16.64 -13.63 -5.02
CA GLY A 491 16.05 -14.97 -5.00
C GLY A 491 14.68 -15.02 -5.69
N ALA A 492 14.02 -16.16 -5.60
CA ALA A 492 12.67 -16.35 -6.13
C ALA A 492 11.64 -15.53 -5.33
N LEU A 493 11.03 -14.54 -5.98
CA LEU A 493 9.96 -13.72 -5.39
C LEU A 493 8.74 -14.59 -5.04
N GLU A 494 8.48 -15.62 -5.84
CA GLU A 494 7.43 -16.63 -5.57
C GLU A 494 7.69 -17.47 -4.30
N GLU A 495 8.84 -17.33 -3.63
CA GLU A 495 9.11 -17.89 -2.29
C GLU A 495 8.95 -16.85 -1.17
N VAL A 496 8.61 -15.61 -1.51
CA VAL A 496 8.40 -14.50 -0.56
C VAL A 496 6.93 -14.10 -0.56
N ILE A 497 6.33 -14.00 -1.75
CA ILE A 497 4.94 -13.55 -1.94
C ILE A 497 4.29 -14.38 -3.06
N PRO A 498 3.04 -14.83 -2.92
CA PRO A 498 2.33 -15.45 -4.02
C PRO A 498 2.19 -14.50 -5.22
N ILE A 499 2.40 -15.04 -6.43
CA ILE A 499 2.33 -14.30 -7.69
C ILE A 499 1.11 -14.76 -8.50
N GLY A 500 0.30 -13.81 -8.97
CA GLY A 500 -0.88 -14.05 -9.78
C GLY A 500 -0.81 -13.44 -11.17
N ASN A 501 -1.65 -13.93 -12.08
CA ASN A 501 -1.80 -13.38 -13.43
C ASN A 501 -2.52 -12.03 -13.40
N ALA A 502 -1.98 -11.04 -14.11
CA ALA A 502 -2.67 -9.81 -14.43
C ALA A 502 -3.80 -10.04 -15.46
N ALA A 503 -4.61 -9.00 -15.68
CA ALA A 503 -5.58 -9.02 -16.78
C ALA A 503 -4.90 -8.86 -18.17
N MET A 504 -3.74 -8.21 -18.22
CA MET A 504 -2.94 -8.08 -19.45
C MET A 504 -2.08 -9.32 -19.63
N ALA A 505 -1.91 -9.74 -20.89
CA ALA A 505 -1.05 -10.86 -21.24
C ALA A 505 0.38 -10.63 -20.72
N ASP A 506 1.02 -11.72 -20.31
CA ASP A 506 2.41 -11.76 -19.84
C ASP A 506 2.77 -10.85 -18.66
N ARG A 507 1.77 -10.33 -17.96
CA ARG A 507 1.96 -9.52 -16.75
C ARG A 507 1.58 -10.31 -15.50
N THR A 508 2.35 -10.12 -14.44
CA THR A 508 2.09 -10.69 -13.11
C THR A 508 1.97 -9.61 -12.05
N PHE A 509 1.37 -9.95 -10.92
CA PHE A 509 1.34 -9.07 -9.76
C PHE A 509 1.43 -9.91 -8.47
N VAL A 510 1.98 -9.32 -7.42
CA VAL A 510 2.07 -9.91 -6.07
C VAL A 510 0.84 -9.51 -5.26
N GLU A 511 0.52 -10.26 -4.21
CA GLU A 511 -0.70 -10.04 -3.43
C GLU A 511 -0.66 -8.85 -2.47
N TRP A 512 0.54 -8.36 -2.14
CA TRP A 512 0.76 -7.28 -1.19
C TRP A 512 0.75 -5.91 -1.87
N ASP A 513 0.09 -4.95 -1.24
CA ASP A 513 0.10 -3.56 -1.69
C ASP A 513 1.30 -2.79 -1.15
N LYS A 514 1.36 -1.49 -1.46
CA LYS A 514 2.45 -0.61 -1.03
C LYS A 514 2.65 -0.66 0.49
N ASP A 515 1.58 -0.53 1.27
CA ASP A 515 1.69 -0.42 2.72
C ASP A 515 2.17 -1.75 3.33
N ASP A 516 1.74 -2.87 2.73
CA ASP A 516 2.17 -4.21 3.14
C ASP A 516 3.67 -4.44 2.80
N LEU A 517 4.14 -3.99 1.64
CA LEU A 517 5.55 -4.09 1.24
C LEU A 517 6.46 -3.20 2.10
N ASP A 518 6.03 -1.96 2.36
CA ASP A 518 6.75 -1.01 3.21
C ASP A 518 6.88 -1.55 4.64
N ALA A 519 5.84 -2.20 5.18
CA ALA A 519 5.86 -2.83 6.50
C ALA A 519 6.88 -3.98 6.64
N LEU A 520 7.33 -4.56 5.53
CA LEU A 520 8.35 -5.60 5.47
C LEU A 520 9.70 -5.08 4.94
N GLY A 521 9.85 -3.76 4.75
CA GLY A 521 11.09 -3.15 4.27
C GLY A 521 11.46 -3.51 2.83
N MET A 522 10.49 -3.89 2.00
CA MET A 522 10.74 -4.24 0.61
C MET A 522 10.84 -2.99 -0.26
N ILE A 523 11.91 -2.88 -1.06
CA ILE A 523 12.11 -1.76 -1.99
C ILE A 523 11.26 -1.97 -3.24
N LYS A 524 10.69 -0.88 -3.75
CA LYS A 524 9.97 -0.87 -5.02
C LYS A 524 10.58 0.13 -6.01
N VAL A 525 10.38 -0.16 -7.30
CA VAL A 525 10.68 0.75 -8.41
C VAL A 525 9.37 1.12 -9.09
N ASP A 526 9.04 2.41 -9.15
CA ASP A 526 7.79 2.86 -9.73
C ASP A 526 7.97 3.24 -11.21
N VAL A 527 7.47 2.37 -12.09
CA VAL A 527 7.41 2.54 -13.55
C VAL A 527 6.07 3.18 -13.92
N LEU A 528 6.04 4.51 -13.95
CA LEU A 528 4.80 5.28 -14.06
C LEU A 528 4.54 5.69 -15.51
N ALA A 529 3.30 6.11 -15.80
CA ALA A 529 2.91 6.59 -17.12
C ALA A 529 2.45 8.04 -17.03
N LEU A 530 2.99 8.89 -17.90
CA LEU A 530 2.58 10.27 -18.04
C LEU A 530 2.20 10.55 -19.49
N GLY A 531 0.92 10.84 -19.74
CA GLY A 531 0.40 11.13 -21.08
C GLY A 531 1.07 12.36 -21.73
N MET A 532 1.50 13.33 -20.92
CA MET A 532 2.19 14.51 -21.42
C MET A 532 3.54 14.18 -22.07
N LEU A 533 4.27 13.16 -21.58
CA LEU A 533 5.52 12.73 -22.21
C LEU A 533 5.25 12.19 -23.63
N THR A 534 4.17 11.43 -23.82
CA THR A 534 3.76 10.97 -25.15
C THR A 534 3.38 12.15 -26.06
N CYS A 535 2.69 13.16 -25.51
CA CYS A 535 2.37 14.37 -26.28
C CYS A 535 3.63 15.14 -26.71
N ILE A 536 4.62 15.31 -25.80
CA ILE A 536 5.90 15.94 -26.11
C ILE A 536 6.67 15.14 -27.17
N ALA A 537 6.74 13.81 -27.04
CA ALA A 537 7.40 12.95 -28.02
C ALA A 537 6.80 13.10 -29.42
N LYS A 538 5.46 13.12 -29.51
CA LYS A 538 4.74 13.37 -30.78
C LYS A 538 5.02 14.77 -31.33
N SER A 539 5.11 15.79 -30.48
CA SER A 539 5.47 17.15 -30.87
C SER A 539 6.89 17.24 -31.43
N PHE A 540 7.88 16.59 -30.82
CA PHE A 540 9.24 16.50 -31.37
C PHE A 540 9.26 15.77 -32.72
N ALA A 541 8.49 14.69 -32.86
CA ALA A 541 8.36 14.00 -34.14
C ALA A 541 7.75 14.90 -35.24
N LEU A 542 6.77 15.73 -34.91
CA LEU A 542 6.21 16.72 -35.84
C LEU A 542 7.22 17.82 -36.21
N LEU A 543 7.97 18.33 -35.23
CA LEU A 543 9.04 19.31 -35.46
C LEU A 543 10.10 18.77 -36.42
N LYS A 544 10.56 17.54 -36.18
CA LYS A 544 11.51 16.85 -37.06
C LYS A 544 10.93 16.65 -38.46
N LYS A 545 9.69 16.16 -38.57
CA LYS A 545 9.04 15.84 -39.85
C LYS A 545 8.77 17.08 -40.71
N HIS A 546 8.27 18.15 -40.12
CA HIS A 546 7.77 19.31 -40.87
C HIS A 546 8.77 20.48 -40.92
N TYR A 547 9.64 20.60 -39.92
CA TYR A 547 10.55 21.74 -39.78
C TYR A 547 12.03 21.34 -39.76
N ARG A 548 12.34 20.02 -39.77
CA ARG A 548 13.72 19.48 -39.65
C ARG A 548 14.45 19.98 -38.40
N LEU A 549 13.69 20.30 -37.35
CA LEU A 549 14.21 20.67 -36.05
C LEU A 549 14.24 19.42 -35.17
N GLU A 550 15.42 19.09 -34.65
CA GLU A 550 15.60 18.00 -33.70
C GLU A 550 15.82 18.58 -32.32
N HIS A 551 14.86 18.32 -31.42
CA HIS A 551 14.92 18.68 -30.02
C HIS A 551 14.65 17.46 -29.16
N ASP A 552 15.13 17.53 -27.93
CA ASP A 552 14.84 16.62 -26.83
C ASP A 552 14.52 17.46 -25.58
N LEU A 553 14.27 16.80 -24.45
CA LEU A 553 13.95 17.49 -23.20
C LEU A 553 15.09 18.37 -22.68
N ALA A 554 16.34 18.11 -23.07
CA ALA A 554 17.52 18.81 -22.56
C ALA A 554 17.97 19.97 -23.45
N SER A 555 17.66 19.91 -24.75
CA SER A 555 18.05 20.91 -25.76
C SER A 555 17.04 22.04 -25.96
N LEU A 556 15.87 21.96 -25.31
CA LEU A 556 14.91 23.05 -25.29
C LEU A 556 15.45 24.27 -24.51
N PRO A 557 15.21 25.50 -24.97
CA PRO A 557 15.54 26.71 -24.21
C PRO A 557 14.88 26.69 -22.83
N SER A 558 15.64 27.01 -21.78
CA SER A 558 15.15 26.97 -20.39
C SER A 558 14.10 28.04 -20.09
N GLU A 559 14.14 29.16 -20.81
CA GLU A 559 13.27 30.32 -20.60
C GLU A 559 12.94 30.94 -21.97
N GLU A 560 11.65 31.10 -22.29
CA GLU A 560 11.18 31.72 -23.55
C GLU A 560 10.10 32.76 -23.25
N PRO A 561 10.35 34.07 -23.45
CA PRO A 561 9.40 35.13 -23.11
C PRO A 561 8.00 34.95 -23.71
N ALA A 562 7.90 34.46 -24.95
CA ALA A 562 6.61 34.25 -25.61
C ALA A 562 5.74 33.20 -24.88
N VAL A 563 6.36 32.19 -24.26
CA VAL A 563 5.66 31.18 -23.45
C VAL A 563 5.09 31.82 -22.19
N TYR A 564 5.84 32.70 -21.52
CA TYR A 564 5.33 33.42 -20.34
C TYR A 564 4.22 34.40 -20.67
N ASP A 565 4.27 35.06 -21.84
CA ASP A 565 3.18 35.93 -22.28
C ASP A 565 1.88 35.15 -22.53
N MET A 566 1.97 33.96 -23.13
CA MET A 566 0.85 33.04 -23.27
C MET A 566 0.28 32.62 -21.90
N ILE A 567 1.16 32.21 -20.98
CA ILE A 567 0.79 31.81 -19.62
C ILE A 567 0.13 32.96 -18.86
N CYS A 568 0.66 34.19 -18.93
CA CYS A 568 0.08 35.37 -18.28
C CYS A 568 -1.33 35.70 -18.78
N ARG A 569 -1.66 35.36 -20.03
CA ARG A 569 -3.02 35.49 -20.60
C ARG A 569 -3.97 34.36 -20.20
N ALA A 570 -3.48 33.38 -19.42
CA ALA A 570 -4.17 32.13 -19.10
C ALA A 570 -4.54 31.30 -20.33
N ASP A 571 -3.76 31.39 -21.40
CA ASP A 571 -3.92 30.57 -22.61
C ASP A 571 -3.17 29.25 -22.43
N THR A 572 -3.63 28.44 -21.48
CA THR A 572 -2.91 27.25 -20.98
C THR A 572 -3.69 25.95 -21.14
N LEU A 573 -4.72 25.91 -22.00
CA LEU A 573 -5.40 24.67 -22.34
C LEU A 573 -4.41 23.69 -22.99
N GLY A 574 -4.26 22.50 -22.39
CA GLY A 574 -3.28 21.50 -22.83
C GLY A 574 -1.86 21.75 -22.31
N VAL A 575 -1.64 22.74 -21.43
CA VAL A 575 -0.34 22.96 -20.76
C VAL A 575 -0.36 22.26 -19.40
N PHE A 576 0.53 21.28 -19.24
CA PHE A 576 0.59 20.41 -18.07
C PHE A 576 0.65 21.20 -16.74
N GLN A 577 -0.15 20.75 -15.76
CA GLN A 577 -0.33 21.31 -14.41
C GLN A 577 -1.01 22.69 -14.30
N ILE A 578 -1.05 23.52 -15.34
CA ILE A 578 -1.60 24.89 -15.27
C ILE A 578 -2.83 25.13 -16.16
N GLU A 579 -3.51 24.05 -16.58
CA GLU A 579 -4.73 24.11 -17.42
C GLU A 579 -6.05 24.14 -16.65
N SER A 580 -6.03 23.85 -15.33
CA SER A 580 -7.28 23.79 -14.56
C SER A 580 -7.90 25.17 -14.39
N ARG A 581 -9.23 25.26 -14.26
CA ARG A 581 -9.93 26.55 -14.05
C ARG A 581 -9.35 27.38 -12.90
N ALA A 582 -8.98 26.72 -11.80
CA ALA A 582 -8.39 27.39 -10.65
C ALA A 582 -7.01 27.99 -10.99
N GLN A 583 -6.15 27.22 -11.67
CA GLN A 583 -4.85 27.67 -12.16
C GLN A 583 -5.00 28.81 -13.18
N MET A 584 -5.81 28.62 -14.23
CA MET A 584 -6.08 29.63 -15.25
C MET A 584 -6.61 30.95 -14.66
N SER A 585 -7.40 30.89 -13.58
CA SER A 585 -7.89 32.12 -12.90
C SER A 585 -6.80 32.86 -12.12
N MET A 586 -5.74 32.14 -11.73
CA MET A 586 -4.63 32.66 -10.93
C MET A 586 -3.53 33.26 -11.81
N LEU A 587 -3.23 32.64 -12.95
CA LEU A 587 -2.17 33.07 -13.87
C LEU A 587 -2.16 34.58 -14.21
N PRO A 588 -3.30 35.25 -14.55
CA PRO A 588 -3.30 36.69 -14.85
C PRO A 588 -3.02 37.58 -13.63
N ARG A 589 -3.20 37.03 -12.42
CA ARG A 589 -2.94 37.70 -11.14
C ARG A 589 -1.48 37.52 -10.73
N LEU A 590 -0.94 36.30 -10.89
CA LEU A 590 0.45 35.98 -10.55
C LEU A 590 1.44 36.62 -11.54
N LYS A 591 1.10 36.57 -12.84
CA LYS A 591 1.94 36.99 -13.97
C LYS A 591 3.35 36.36 -13.93
N PRO A 592 3.46 35.04 -14.17
CA PRO A 592 4.74 34.33 -14.15
C PRO A 592 5.70 34.88 -15.22
N ARG A 593 6.97 35.10 -14.87
CA ARG A 593 8.01 35.63 -15.76
C ARG A 593 9.32 34.84 -15.75
N ASN A 594 9.40 33.77 -14.97
CA ASN A 594 10.51 32.83 -14.93
C ASN A 594 10.00 31.47 -14.43
N PHE A 595 10.83 30.44 -14.53
CA PHE A 595 10.47 29.08 -14.13
C PHE A 595 10.03 28.98 -12.66
N TYR A 596 10.70 29.72 -11.76
CA TYR A 596 10.40 29.67 -10.33
C TYR A 596 9.00 30.20 -10.01
N ASP A 597 8.49 31.16 -10.79
CA ASP A 597 7.11 31.61 -10.65
C ASP A 597 6.10 30.50 -10.97
N LEU A 598 6.41 29.58 -11.90
CA LEU A 598 5.56 28.42 -12.19
C LEU A 598 5.59 27.39 -11.05
N VAL A 599 6.75 27.22 -10.40
CA VAL A 599 6.87 26.40 -9.19
C VAL A 599 5.95 26.95 -8.09
N ILE A 600 5.89 28.28 -7.94
CA ILE A 600 4.98 28.94 -7.00
C ILE A 600 3.51 28.77 -7.42
N GLU A 601 3.18 28.95 -8.70
CA GLU A 601 1.80 28.80 -9.22
C GLU A 601 1.22 27.42 -8.89
N VAL A 602 1.99 26.36 -9.16
CA VAL A 602 1.58 24.99 -8.88
C VAL A 602 1.47 24.71 -7.37
N ALA A 603 2.26 25.40 -6.54
CA ALA A 603 2.23 25.25 -5.09
C ALA A 603 1.06 26.01 -4.44
N ILE A 604 0.79 27.24 -4.87
CA ILE A 604 -0.15 28.17 -4.21
C ILE A 604 -1.62 27.81 -4.45
N VAL A 605 -1.95 27.21 -5.60
CA VAL A 605 -3.30 26.78 -5.95
C VAL A 605 -3.55 25.35 -5.41
N ARG A 606 -3.47 25.21 -4.09
CA ARG A 606 -3.73 23.96 -3.36
C ARG A 606 -4.60 24.20 -2.12
N PRO A 607 -5.37 23.21 -1.63
CA PRO A 607 -6.24 23.40 -0.48
C PRO A 607 -5.52 23.93 0.76
N GLY A 608 -4.29 23.46 1.00
CA GLY A 608 -3.48 23.86 2.14
C GLY A 608 -3.16 25.36 2.20
N PRO A 609 -2.45 25.91 1.20
CA PRO A 609 -2.19 27.35 1.11
C PRO A 609 -3.45 28.23 1.10
N ILE A 610 -4.56 27.73 0.56
CA ILE A 610 -5.87 28.42 0.59
C ILE A 610 -6.42 28.46 2.03
N GLN A 611 -6.35 27.34 2.77
CA GLN A 611 -6.81 27.24 4.16
C GLN A 611 -5.89 27.99 5.13
N GLY A 612 -4.58 28.01 4.86
CA GLY A 612 -3.57 28.71 5.65
C GLY A 612 -3.44 30.22 5.36
N ASP A 613 -4.37 30.81 4.59
CA ASP A 613 -4.40 32.22 4.19
C ASP A 613 -3.07 32.73 3.58
N MET A 614 -2.40 31.90 2.78
CA MET A 614 -1.10 32.21 2.18
C MET A 614 -1.23 32.94 0.82
N VAL A 615 -2.34 32.69 0.12
CA VAL A 615 -2.55 33.13 -1.26
C VAL A 615 -2.64 34.65 -1.37
N HIS A 616 -3.45 35.28 -0.52
CA HIS A 616 -3.70 36.73 -0.58
C HIS A 616 -2.46 37.57 -0.21
N PRO A 617 -1.74 37.29 0.90
CA PRO A 617 -0.52 38.02 1.24
C PRO A 617 0.53 37.95 0.13
N TYR A 618 0.75 36.77 -0.44
CA TYR A 618 1.74 36.59 -1.51
C TYR A 618 1.38 37.42 -2.74
N LEU A 619 0.13 37.37 -3.22
CA LEU A 619 -0.31 38.14 -4.38
C LEU A 619 -0.25 39.66 -4.17
N ARG A 620 -0.58 40.15 -2.96
CA ARG A 620 -0.46 41.59 -2.66
C ARG A 620 0.98 42.06 -2.71
N ARG A 621 1.91 41.29 -2.13
CA ARG A 621 3.34 41.57 -2.16
C ARG A 621 3.91 41.50 -3.57
N ARG A 622 3.52 40.48 -4.34
CA ARG A 622 3.91 40.32 -5.75
C ARG A 622 3.42 41.48 -6.62
N ALA A 623 2.22 42.00 -6.34
CA ALA A 623 1.66 43.17 -7.02
C ALA A 623 2.16 44.51 -6.46
N ASN A 624 3.16 44.52 -5.58
CA ASN A 624 3.69 45.71 -4.89
C ASN A 624 2.61 46.52 -4.12
N LYS A 625 1.53 45.86 -3.68
CA LYS A 625 0.46 46.46 -2.87
C LYS A 625 0.73 46.37 -1.36
N GLU A 626 1.68 45.54 -0.96
CA GLU A 626 2.10 45.31 0.42
C GLU A 626 3.63 45.21 0.45
N GLN A 627 4.29 45.96 1.34
CA GLN A 627 5.75 45.91 1.46
C GLN A 627 6.16 44.60 2.16
N VAL A 628 7.14 43.89 1.60
CA VAL A 628 7.68 42.67 2.22
C VAL A 628 8.54 43.07 3.41
N ARG A 629 8.27 42.47 4.59
CA ARG A 629 9.07 42.63 5.80
C ARG A 629 9.46 41.26 6.33
N TYR A 630 10.74 41.10 6.66
CA TYR A 630 11.28 39.89 7.27
C TYR A 630 11.62 40.18 8.74
N PRO A 631 11.25 39.30 9.69
CA PRO A 631 11.57 39.52 11.11
C PRO A 631 13.06 39.37 11.42
N SER A 632 13.80 38.65 10.58
CA SER A 632 15.22 38.37 10.75
C SER A 632 15.89 38.09 9.40
N ARG A 633 17.22 38.22 9.34
CA ARG A 633 18.02 37.96 8.13
C ARG A 633 17.97 36.48 7.75
N GLU A 634 17.96 35.61 8.75
CA GLU A 634 17.92 34.17 8.56
C GLU A 634 16.56 33.73 7.94
N LEU A 635 15.46 34.39 8.31
CA LEU A 635 14.16 34.13 7.66
C LEU A 635 14.07 34.73 6.25
N GLU A 636 14.78 35.82 5.97
CA GLU A 636 14.89 36.36 4.61
C GLU A 636 15.58 35.36 3.66
N GLU A 637 16.63 34.67 4.12
CA GLU A 637 17.30 33.63 3.33
C GLU A 637 16.37 32.46 3.00
N VAL A 638 15.40 32.14 3.87
CA VAL A 638 14.44 31.05 3.66
C VAL A 638 13.24 31.48 2.81
N LEU A 639 12.70 32.69 3.06
CA LEU A 639 11.42 33.15 2.51
C LEU A 639 11.56 34.21 1.42
N GLY A 640 12.78 34.64 1.10
CA GLY A 640 13.05 35.71 0.14
C GLY A 640 12.43 35.45 -1.23
N LYS A 641 12.60 34.22 -1.74
CA LYS A 641 12.06 33.79 -3.03
C LYS A 641 10.52 33.69 -3.05
N THR A 642 9.87 33.64 -1.89
CA THR A 642 8.42 33.56 -1.73
C THR A 642 7.84 34.79 -1.05
N LEU A 643 8.54 35.93 -1.10
CA LEU A 643 8.09 37.23 -0.61
C LEU A 643 7.60 37.18 0.86
N GLY A 644 8.31 36.44 1.72
CA GLY A 644 7.98 36.35 3.14
C GLY A 644 6.76 35.48 3.47
N VAL A 645 6.33 34.63 2.55
CA VAL A 645 5.22 33.68 2.76
C VAL A 645 5.76 32.24 2.65
N PRO A 646 5.57 31.36 3.65
CA PRO A 646 5.99 29.96 3.54
C PRO A 646 5.03 29.23 2.59
N LEU A 647 5.48 28.90 1.38
CA LEU A 647 4.66 28.21 0.37
C LEU A 647 5.07 26.74 0.17
N PHE A 648 6.23 26.34 0.67
CA PHE A 648 6.77 24.99 0.55
C PHE A 648 6.98 24.33 1.91
N GLN A 649 6.84 23.00 1.96
CA GLN A 649 7.08 22.20 3.17
C GLN A 649 8.54 22.33 3.65
N GLU A 650 9.47 22.45 2.71
CA GLU A 650 10.90 22.65 2.93
C GLU A 650 11.17 23.98 3.62
N GLN A 651 10.40 25.02 3.27
CA GLN A 651 10.46 26.30 3.96
C GLN A 651 9.90 26.18 5.38
N ALA A 652 8.79 25.48 5.57
CA ALA A 652 8.24 25.20 6.90
C ALA A 652 9.26 24.50 7.82
N MET A 653 9.95 23.48 7.31
CA MET A 653 11.01 22.79 8.04
C MET A 653 12.20 23.70 8.34
N LYS A 654 12.67 24.47 7.35
CA LYS A 654 13.75 25.45 7.56
C LYS A 654 13.38 26.52 8.59
N ILE A 655 12.12 26.97 8.62
CA ILE A 655 11.63 27.87 9.67
C ILE A 655 11.71 27.20 11.04
N ALA A 656 11.27 25.94 11.18
CA ALA A 656 11.36 25.23 12.45
C ALA A 656 12.81 25.08 12.94
N ILE A 657 13.76 24.80 12.04
CA ILE A 657 15.19 24.67 12.39
C ILE A 657 15.79 26.03 12.75
N VAL A 658 15.64 27.02 11.88
CA VAL A 658 16.30 28.32 11.99
C VAL A 658 15.64 29.20 13.05
N ALA A 659 14.31 29.31 13.02
CA ALA A 659 13.57 30.19 13.90
C ALA A 659 13.17 29.55 15.23
N ALA A 660 12.86 28.24 15.27
CA ALA A 660 12.45 27.55 16.50
C ALA A 660 13.55 26.70 17.15
N GLY A 661 14.68 26.47 16.46
CA GLY A 661 15.82 25.70 16.99
C GLY A 661 15.65 24.19 16.97
N PHE A 662 14.79 23.67 16.10
CA PHE A 662 14.62 22.23 15.94
C PHE A 662 15.88 21.61 15.37
N THR A 663 16.19 20.38 15.80
CA THR A 663 17.14 19.55 15.05
C THR A 663 16.52 19.13 13.71
N PRO A 664 17.33 18.76 12.69
CA PRO A 664 16.80 18.24 11.43
C PRO A 664 15.81 17.07 11.63
N SER A 665 16.10 16.19 12.59
CA SER A 665 15.25 15.04 12.95
C SER A 665 13.90 15.47 13.54
N GLU A 666 13.90 16.48 14.42
CA GLU A 666 12.67 17.03 15.00
C GLU A 666 11.78 17.74 13.97
N ALA A 667 12.39 18.43 13.00
CA ALA A 667 11.67 19.08 11.91
C ALA A 667 10.98 18.07 10.99
N ASP A 668 11.61 16.92 10.73
CA ASP A 668 10.94 15.82 10.00
C ASP A 668 9.83 15.14 10.84
N GLY A 669 10.04 15.02 12.15
CA GLY A 669 8.99 14.60 13.09
C GLY A 669 7.72 15.46 13.01
N LEU A 670 7.88 16.79 13.03
CA LEU A 670 6.78 17.75 12.82
C LEU A 670 6.08 17.52 11.47
N ARG A 671 6.84 17.35 10.38
CA ARG A 671 6.28 17.07 9.04
C ARG A 671 5.38 15.82 9.02
N ARG A 672 5.80 14.73 9.68
CA ARG A 672 5.01 13.49 9.74
C ARG A 672 3.74 13.64 10.57
N ALA A 673 3.82 14.35 11.69
CA ALA A 673 2.65 14.67 12.51
C ALA A 673 1.61 15.48 11.72
N MET A 674 2.07 16.37 10.84
CA MET A 674 1.19 17.12 9.93
C MET A 674 0.50 16.21 8.91
N ALA A 675 1.23 15.31 8.24
CA ALA A 675 0.65 14.40 7.25
C ALA A 675 -0.34 13.39 7.86
N THR A 676 -0.24 13.11 9.16
CA THR A 676 -1.11 12.18 9.88
C THR A 676 -2.14 12.88 10.76
N PHE A 677 -2.30 14.20 10.61
CA PHE A 677 -3.13 15.07 11.43
C PHE A 677 -4.57 14.57 11.63
N ARG A 678 -5.17 13.94 10.61
CA ARG A 678 -6.54 13.39 10.70
C ARG A 678 -6.65 12.04 11.44
N ARG A 679 -5.53 11.40 11.79
CA ARG A 679 -5.49 10.00 12.28
C ARG A 679 -4.89 9.84 13.68
N THR A 680 -3.90 10.63 14.09
CA THR A 680 -3.04 10.28 15.26
C THR A 680 -2.93 11.33 16.37
N GLY A 681 -3.43 12.56 16.20
CA GLY A 681 -3.57 13.53 17.31
C GLY A 681 -2.27 14.05 17.96
N THR A 682 -1.09 13.76 17.41
CA THR A 682 0.22 14.10 18.00
C THR A 682 0.70 15.53 17.74
N ILE A 683 0.01 16.31 16.92
CA ILE A 683 0.47 17.63 16.45
C ILE A 683 0.58 18.69 17.56
N HIS A 684 -0.21 18.55 18.62
CA HIS A 684 -0.26 19.51 19.73
C HIS A 684 1.09 19.63 20.45
N GLN A 685 1.85 18.53 20.55
CA GLN A 685 3.18 18.52 21.17
C GLN A 685 4.20 19.36 20.39
N TYR A 686 4.13 19.32 19.06
CA TYR A 686 5.02 20.10 18.20
C TYR A 686 4.65 21.58 18.16
N ARG A 687 3.37 21.91 18.35
CA ARG A 687 2.90 23.30 18.44
C ARG A 687 3.59 24.05 19.56
N GLU A 688 3.53 23.51 20.77
CA GLU A 688 4.13 24.15 21.95
C GLU A 688 5.63 24.33 21.75
N LYS A 689 6.32 23.27 21.33
CA LYS A 689 7.77 23.30 21.11
C LYS A 689 8.19 24.35 20.07
N MET A 690 7.46 24.45 18.96
CA MET A 690 7.78 25.42 17.91
C MET A 690 7.52 26.86 18.37
N VAL A 691 6.38 27.13 18.99
CA VAL A 691 6.01 28.48 19.43
C VAL A 691 6.96 28.96 20.52
N GLU A 692 7.23 28.15 21.55
CA GLU A 692 8.15 28.53 22.63
C GLU A 692 9.60 28.65 22.12
N GLY A 693 10.02 27.79 21.19
CA GLY A 693 11.35 27.87 20.58
C GLY A 693 11.57 29.17 19.80
N MET A 694 10.55 29.64 19.08
CA MET A 694 10.60 30.93 18.38
C MET A 694 10.58 32.11 19.36
N VAL A 695 9.72 32.07 20.39
CA VAL A 695 9.65 33.14 21.39
C VAL A 695 10.98 33.28 22.14
N ALA A 696 11.61 32.16 22.53
CA ALA A 696 12.92 32.14 23.18
C ALA A 696 14.04 32.75 22.32
N ARG A 697 13.87 32.78 20.99
CA ARG A 697 14.80 33.36 20.02
C ARG A 697 14.45 34.80 19.60
N GLY A 698 13.49 35.43 20.28
CA GLY A 698 13.16 36.85 20.11
C GLY A 698 12.06 37.14 19.08
N TYR A 699 11.33 36.13 18.61
CA TYR A 699 10.17 36.34 17.72
C TYR A 699 8.90 36.63 18.53
N GLU A 700 8.03 37.52 18.01
CA GLU A 700 6.72 37.77 18.63
C GLU A 700 5.85 36.51 18.63
N ARG A 701 5.13 36.26 19.74
CA ARG A 701 4.28 35.07 19.89
C ARG A 701 3.21 34.98 18.80
N ASP A 702 2.56 36.10 18.47
CA ASP A 702 1.55 36.16 17.41
C ASP A 702 2.14 35.76 16.04
N PHE A 703 3.40 36.09 15.78
CA PHE A 703 4.10 35.67 14.57
C PHE A 703 4.38 34.16 14.59
N ALA A 704 4.88 33.63 15.71
CA ALA A 704 5.14 32.20 15.87
C ALA A 704 3.87 31.34 15.70
N GLU A 705 2.74 31.77 16.27
CA GLU A 705 1.45 31.08 16.12
C GLU A 705 0.88 31.16 14.70
N ARG A 706 1.10 32.28 14.00
CA ARG A 706 0.74 32.38 12.57
C ARG A 706 1.60 31.46 11.71
N CYS A 707 2.91 31.40 11.95
CA CYS A 707 3.78 30.45 11.27
C CYS A 707 3.32 29.01 11.50
N PHE A 708 2.96 28.63 12.73
CA PHE A 708 2.46 27.29 13.00
C PHE A 708 1.15 26.98 12.26
N ARG A 709 0.17 27.89 12.26
CA ARG A 709 -1.09 27.71 11.49
C ARG A 709 -0.87 27.58 9.99
N GLN A 710 0.06 28.36 9.44
CA GLN A 710 0.48 28.24 8.06
C GLN A 710 1.08 26.85 7.80
N ILE A 711 1.91 26.38 8.73
CA ILE A 711 2.52 25.06 8.65
C ILE A 711 1.44 23.96 8.72
N GLU A 712 0.47 24.04 9.63
CA GLU A 712 -0.68 23.12 9.70
C GLU A 712 -1.43 23.01 8.37
N GLY A 713 -1.50 24.10 7.59
CA GLY A 713 -2.09 24.09 6.25
C GLY A 713 -1.42 23.13 5.27
N PHE A 714 -0.18 22.68 5.49
CA PHE A 714 0.46 21.70 4.60
C PHE A 714 0.06 20.23 4.87
N GLY A 715 -0.72 19.95 5.92
CA GLY A 715 -1.12 18.60 6.38
C GLY A 715 -2.42 18.05 5.81
#